data_AF-A0A9D6VZS2-F1
#
_entry.id   AF-A0A9D6VZS2-F1
#
_cell.length_a   1.000
_cell.length_b   1.000
_cell.length_c   1.000
_cell.angle_alpha   90.00
_cell.angle_beta   90.00
_cell.angle_gamma   90.00
#
_symmetry.space_group_name_H-M   'P 1'
#
loop_
_entity.id
_entity.type
_entity.pdbx_description
1 polymer ?
#
loop_
_entity_poly.entity_id
_entity_poly.type
_entity_poly.pdbx_seq_one_letter_code
_entity_poly.pdbx_strand_id
1 'polypeptide(L)'
;MDTDRRGPSATEVVRNMLARRGWEALALLAVACFFLPAFLHWSAWGWGDWGYFHFLDAVARRTVLDFGELPEWNPYQCGGNVLAANTQSHVGSPWLVFPLLFGPAGGAKVAMALHGLIGAGGMLLLLGAMGIRGPGRFLGATLFACSAFFGQQLSGGHVWAWPFYYVPLVIHFLLRGCYELRWASLAGAFVGLMALEGGVYPVPYTGLLVAAVGLAMTLGWTPLEGRPPARRWMPAAALLVCIGAAALIGAAKLLPSLAHMAANPRAVTDYDRIGPGTLLDTFVWRNREWSWDRDSHFHYRWWGEYSCYVGWATLALAAGAVVLRFRRVRVPLVLLGISLALTLGHLGPGTPWDALHRLPVFENLRVPSRFSVFSVLVLAFLAAVAVSEGEKWLRERLRGSRAAWLAVALPAAVALGIAADTASFNAAPIPAKFNEPPPPPDEPPAPMVQSRGSYKRMYDHLARNRGSLACQEINAIPRSPRVQVRDAEYGLLPADAGTVRLIDWSPNEINLEVAATVPARLWVNQNHHQGWSSSVGTVESLENQLTVRVPAGKHRVRLVYRTPGLRTGLVLSVVGAALIGAWFVLDRRWRRGAFSAFGFRSSAPGADSRLTTHDSRPAAFSRRWWLKAFAPSAAFVVVAAGVPIVSLLAAETSDAELVGEVAGAIRPRFREGDVLQLNPSWAGAGQRPFAGLAQNGPDARAELEEGAWRRMWYVYCRRDGLEKKLRDVLARTVLLERTEIGHYTVYLLEPPRATEAEFLTERIGGARARVVPRVGEPRACERRGGGPPLVCGPQPYQEVRASVEKIGGQLRRCVWIHPLPDGAETEVTFPGVLGAVEPWFTLRYGLTDGAAAVKGGPVRVHVSAGDVPLASVEARSEPGWKTLELEVPAGAPADLVLRVSAEEPGARHLCVGGSFVRAAGN
;
A
#
# COMPACT_ATOMS: atom_id res chain seq x y z
N MET A 1 -41.57 -17.11 64.06
CA MET A 1 -42.31 -17.00 62.78
C MET A 1 -41.45 -16.17 61.85
N ASP A 2 -40.73 -16.86 60.99
CA ASP A 2 -39.63 -16.33 60.17
C ASP A 2 -40.06 -16.48 58.69
N THR A 3 -40.38 -15.38 58.02
CA THR A 3 -40.86 -15.37 56.64
C THR A 3 -39.69 -15.24 55.66
N ASP A 4 -39.24 -16.41 55.24
CA ASP A 4 -38.62 -16.82 53.97
C ASP A 4 -38.31 -15.68 52.96
N ARG A 5 -37.09 -15.10 53.05
CA ARG A 5 -36.48 -14.30 51.98
C ARG A 5 -35.91 -15.23 50.90
N ARG A 6 -36.77 -15.77 50.02
CA ARG A 6 -36.29 -16.42 48.79
C ARG A 6 -35.69 -15.36 47.86
N GLY A 7 -34.40 -15.50 47.56
CA GLY A 7 -33.72 -14.65 46.57
C GLY A 7 -34.36 -14.73 45.18
N PRO A 8 -34.12 -13.75 44.29
CA PRO A 8 -34.70 -13.73 42.95
C PRO A 8 -34.35 -15.01 42.18
N SER A 9 -35.33 -15.59 41.50
CA SER A 9 -35.11 -16.82 40.71
C SER A 9 -34.09 -16.58 39.58
N ALA A 10 -33.38 -17.62 39.14
CA ALA A 10 -32.41 -17.52 38.04
C ALA A 10 -33.03 -16.89 36.78
N THR A 11 -34.30 -17.20 36.49
CA THR A 11 -35.07 -16.61 35.40
C THR A 11 -35.28 -15.10 35.56
N GLU A 12 -35.50 -14.64 36.79
CA GLU A 12 -35.66 -13.22 37.11
C GLU A 12 -34.34 -12.44 37.04
N VAL A 13 -33.24 -13.08 37.45
CA VAL A 13 -31.88 -12.54 37.30
C VAL A 13 -31.54 -12.38 35.82
N VAL A 14 -31.79 -13.40 34.99
CA VAL A 14 -31.57 -13.34 33.53
C VAL A 14 -32.46 -12.30 32.87
N ARG A 15 -33.76 -12.24 33.22
CA ARG A 15 -34.68 -11.21 32.70
C ARG A 15 -34.22 -9.80 33.05
N ASN A 16 -33.81 -9.56 34.29
CA ASN A 16 -33.31 -8.26 34.74
C ASN A 16 -31.96 -7.90 34.10
N MET A 17 -31.11 -8.89 33.84
CA MET A 17 -29.86 -8.70 33.10
C MET A 17 -30.13 -8.33 31.63
N LEU A 18 -30.99 -9.06 30.93
CA LEU A 18 -31.37 -8.77 29.54
C LEU A 18 -32.11 -7.45 29.41
N ALA A 19 -32.98 -7.09 30.35
CA ALA A 19 -33.65 -5.79 30.36
C ALA A 19 -32.66 -4.61 30.54
N ARG A 20 -31.54 -4.83 31.24
CA ARG A 20 -30.52 -3.79 31.50
C ARG A 20 -29.40 -3.75 30.47
N ARG A 21 -29.03 -4.89 29.90
CA ARG A 21 -27.86 -5.06 29.03
C ARG A 21 -28.12 -5.73 27.68
N GLY A 22 -29.37 -6.02 27.34
CA GLY A 22 -29.74 -6.72 26.12
C GLY A 22 -29.22 -6.05 24.85
N TRP A 23 -29.26 -4.71 24.79
CA TRP A 23 -28.73 -3.94 23.66
C TRP A 23 -27.21 -4.05 23.51
N GLU A 24 -26.47 -4.16 24.62
CA GLU A 24 -25.01 -4.33 24.56
C GLU A 24 -24.65 -5.74 24.11
N ALA A 25 -25.34 -6.76 24.63
CA ALA A 25 -25.19 -8.13 24.19
C ALA A 25 -25.53 -8.28 22.70
N LEU A 26 -26.59 -7.60 22.23
CA LEU A 26 -26.99 -7.62 20.84
C LEU A 26 -25.96 -6.93 19.93
N ALA A 27 -25.32 -5.85 20.37
CA ALA A 27 -24.26 -5.20 19.60
C ALA A 27 -23.06 -6.14 19.42
N LEU A 28 -22.64 -6.81 20.50
CA LEU A 28 -21.57 -7.80 20.43
C LEU A 28 -21.93 -8.99 19.54
N LEU A 29 -23.19 -9.46 19.61
CA LEU A 29 -23.69 -10.53 18.74
C LEU A 29 -23.71 -10.09 17.27
N ALA A 30 -24.18 -8.88 16.96
CA ALA A 30 -24.19 -8.35 15.60
C ALA A 30 -22.78 -8.27 15.00
N VAL A 31 -21.80 -7.86 15.80
CA VAL A 31 -20.38 -7.83 15.41
C VAL A 31 -19.83 -9.25 15.25
N ALA A 32 -20.15 -10.18 16.14
CA ALA A 32 -19.76 -11.58 15.95
C ALA A 32 -20.32 -12.17 14.64
N CYS A 33 -21.60 -11.88 14.32
CA CYS A 33 -22.22 -12.29 13.06
C CYS A 33 -21.57 -11.64 11.82
N PHE A 34 -21.09 -10.39 11.94
CA PHE A 34 -20.36 -9.72 10.86
C PHE A 34 -19.08 -10.47 10.45
N PHE A 35 -18.37 -11.07 11.42
CA PHE A 35 -17.15 -11.84 11.15
C PHE A 35 -17.40 -13.31 10.79
N LEU A 36 -18.59 -13.85 11.06
CA LEU A 36 -18.91 -15.26 10.82
C LEU A 36 -18.54 -15.75 9.39
N PRO A 37 -18.74 -14.97 8.32
CA PRO A 37 -18.34 -15.39 6.97
C PRO A 37 -16.84 -15.71 6.81
N ALA A 38 -15.94 -15.10 7.60
CA ALA A 38 -14.51 -15.39 7.55
C ALA A 38 -14.18 -16.84 7.99
N PHE A 39 -15.05 -17.42 8.84
CA PHE A 39 -14.85 -18.76 9.42
C PHE A 39 -15.41 -19.89 8.56
N LEU A 40 -16.13 -19.59 7.47
CA LEU A 40 -16.70 -20.60 6.57
C LEU A 40 -15.63 -21.51 5.94
N HIS A 41 -14.45 -20.95 5.68
CA HIS A 41 -13.29 -21.68 5.15
C HIS A 41 -12.10 -21.53 6.10
N TRP A 42 -12.09 -22.25 7.22
CA TRP A 42 -11.10 -22.08 8.31
C TRP A 42 -9.64 -21.98 7.84
N SER A 43 -9.17 -22.93 7.03
CA SER A 43 -7.78 -23.02 6.58
C SER A 43 -7.44 -22.11 5.41
N ALA A 44 -8.45 -21.55 4.71
CA ALA A 44 -8.19 -20.71 3.54
C ALA A 44 -7.52 -19.39 3.95
N TRP A 45 -6.41 -19.07 3.32
CA TRP A 45 -5.54 -17.95 3.71
C TRP A 45 -5.83 -16.69 2.87
N GLY A 46 -6.37 -16.87 1.67
CA GLY A 46 -6.95 -15.79 0.87
C GLY A 46 -5.98 -15.07 -0.08
N TRP A 47 -6.52 -14.13 -0.86
CA TRP A 47 -5.84 -13.44 -1.97
C TRP A 47 -5.53 -11.97 -1.64
N GLY A 48 -4.54 -11.38 -2.31
CA GLY A 48 -4.10 -9.98 -2.09
C GLY A 48 -3.00 -9.89 -1.02
N ASP A 49 -3.07 -8.89 -0.14
CA ASP A 49 -2.03 -8.66 0.88
C ASP A 49 -2.00 -9.74 1.97
N TRP A 50 -3.03 -10.58 2.07
CA TRP A 50 -3.02 -11.81 2.89
C TRP A 50 -1.81 -12.70 2.57
N GLY A 51 -1.43 -12.73 1.28
CA GLY A 51 -0.14 -13.12 0.73
C GLY A 51 1.05 -12.95 1.66
N TYR A 52 1.20 -11.69 2.07
CA TYR A 52 2.34 -11.13 2.76
C TYR A 52 2.19 -11.23 4.28
N PHE A 53 1.03 -10.87 4.83
CA PHE A 53 0.84 -10.89 6.29
C PHE A 53 0.82 -12.30 6.87
N HIS A 54 0.20 -13.27 6.17
CA HIS A 54 0.28 -14.67 6.59
C HIS A 54 1.70 -15.21 6.49
N PHE A 55 2.46 -14.77 5.48
CA PHE A 55 3.88 -15.10 5.39
C PHE A 55 4.66 -14.61 6.62
N LEU A 56 4.50 -13.36 7.05
CA LEU A 56 5.20 -12.84 8.22
C LEU A 56 4.85 -13.63 9.50
N ASP A 57 3.57 -13.88 9.73
CA ASP A 57 3.11 -14.66 10.89
C ASP A 57 3.59 -16.12 10.82
N ALA A 58 3.70 -16.69 9.62
CA ALA A 58 4.19 -18.04 9.41
C ALA A 58 5.69 -18.17 9.67
N VAL A 59 6.51 -17.20 9.23
CA VAL A 59 7.94 -17.18 9.58
C VAL A 59 8.09 -17.04 11.09
N ALA A 60 7.30 -16.16 11.72
CA ALA A 60 7.33 -15.98 13.17
C ALA A 60 6.95 -17.27 13.90
N ARG A 61 5.86 -17.91 13.49
CA ARG A 61 5.40 -19.18 14.03
C ARG A 61 6.45 -20.28 13.89
N ARG A 62 7.05 -20.42 12.72
CA ARG A 62 8.09 -21.42 12.46
C ARG A 62 9.31 -21.21 13.36
N THR A 63 9.76 -19.96 13.47
CA THR A 63 10.90 -19.59 14.32
C THR A 63 10.65 -19.96 15.80
N VAL A 64 9.43 -19.75 16.29
CA VAL A 64 9.06 -20.06 17.67
C VAL A 64 8.87 -21.57 17.90
N LEU A 65 8.10 -22.24 17.05
CA LEU A 65 7.67 -23.64 17.29
C LEU A 65 8.72 -24.66 16.87
N ASP A 66 9.41 -24.45 15.75
CA ASP A 66 10.37 -25.43 15.23
C ASP A 66 11.75 -25.24 15.88
N PHE A 67 12.11 -24.00 16.26
CA PHE A 67 13.46 -23.66 16.74
C PHE A 67 13.51 -23.12 18.17
N GLY A 68 12.38 -22.77 18.79
CA GLY A 68 12.37 -22.20 20.15
C GLY A 68 13.00 -20.80 20.24
N GLU A 69 13.04 -20.06 19.13
CA GLU A 69 13.72 -18.77 19.04
C GLU A 69 12.75 -17.58 18.99
N LEU A 70 13.23 -16.39 19.37
CA LEU A 70 12.51 -15.17 19.08
C LEU A 70 12.53 -14.90 17.57
N PRO A 71 11.42 -14.47 16.94
CA PRO A 71 11.36 -14.25 15.50
C PRO A 71 12.05 -12.94 15.08
N GLU A 72 13.39 -12.94 15.07
CA GLU A 72 14.23 -11.75 14.85
C GLU A 72 14.58 -11.54 13.36
N TRP A 73 15.13 -12.57 12.69
CA TRP A 73 15.51 -12.54 11.27
C TRP A 73 14.52 -13.31 10.40
N ASN A 74 14.28 -12.81 9.19
CA ASN A 74 13.48 -13.46 8.15
C ASN A 74 14.37 -13.86 6.96
N PRO A 75 14.86 -15.10 6.90
CA PRO A 75 15.70 -15.56 5.78
C PRO A 75 14.90 -15.79 4.49
N TYR A 76 13.57 -15.79 4.58
CA TYR A 76 12.66 -16.11 3.48
C TYR A 76 12.23 -14.89 2.66
N GLN A 77 12.50 -13.68 3.14
CA GLN A 77 12.09 -12.43 2.50
C GLN A 77 13.29 -11.68 1.93
N CYS A 78 13.25 -11.34 0.64
CA CYS A 78 14.24 -10.51 -0.05
C CYS A 78 15.67 -11.05 -0.04
N GLY A 79 15.86 -12.36 0.19
CA GLY A 79 17.19 -12.93 0.42
C GLY A 79 17.73 -12.71 1.84
N GLY A 80 16.87 -12.48 2.83
CA GLY A 80 17.25 -12.18 4.21
C GLY A 80 16.89 -10.74 4.58
N ASN A 81 16.03 -10.58 5.60
CA ASN A 81 15.52 -9.30 6.06
C ASN A 81 15.16 -9.34 7.57
N VAL A 82 14.93 -8.18 8.18
CA VAL A 82 14.67 -8.02 9.62
C VAL A 82 13.20 -8.23 9.99
N LEU A 83 12.86 -9.37 10.59
CA LEU A 83 11.47 -9.69 10.92
C LEU A 83 10.93 -8.85 12.09
N ALA A 84 11.68 -8.78 13.19
CA ALA A 84 11.24 -8.07 14.39
C ALA A 84 11.17 -6.55 14.16
N ALA A 85 12.09 -6.02 13.35
CA ALA A 85 12.13 -4.59 13.02
C ALA A 85 11.21 -4.19 11.86
N ASN A 86 10.74 -5.12 11.04
CA ASN A 86 9.79 -4.85 9.96
C ASN A 86 8.59 -4.06 10.50
N THR A 87 8.25 -2.93 9.87
CA THR A 87 7.29 -1.97 10.43
C THR A 87 5.85 -2.49 10.48
N GLN A 88 5.55 -3.56 9.75
CA GLN A 88 4.20 -4.12 9.61
C GLN A 88 4.02 -5.49 10.25
N SER A 89 5.09 -6.16 10.70
CA SER A 89 4.96 -7.48 11.32
C SER A 89 4.34 -7.42 12.73
N HIS A 90 3.59 -8.45 13.10
CA HIS A 90 3.02 -8.62 14.45
C HIS A 90 4.00 -9.21 15.45
N VAL A 91 5.29 -9.29 15.11
CA VAL A 91 6.30 -9.81 16.04
C VAL A 91 6.34 -8.94 17.29
N GLY A 92 6.16 -9.59 18.45
CA GLY A 92 6.08 -8.94 19.76
C GLY A 92 4.66 -8.55 20.18
N SER A 93 3.67 -8.69 19.30
CA SER A 93 2.26 -8.50 19.63
C SER A 93 1.71 -9.68 20.45
N PRO A 94 0.85 -9.45 21.47
CA PRO A 94 0.15 -10.53 22.16
C PRO A 94 -0.77 -11.33 21.24
N TRP A 95 -1.16 -10.78 20.08
CA TRP A 95 -2.01 -11.46 19.10
C TRP A 95 -1.31 -12.57 18.32
N LEU A 96 0.03 -12.62 18.35
CA LEU A 96 0.80 -13.71 17.74
C LEU A 96 0.44 -15.07 18.35
N VAL A 97 -0.14 -15.11 19.56
CA VAL A 97 -0.66 -16.34 20.17
C VAL A 97 -1.67 -17.08 19.28
N PHE A 98 -2.48 -16.36 18.51
CA PHE A 98 -3.49 -17.00 17.67
C PHE A 98 -2.88 -17.67 16.43
N PRO A 99 -1.98 -17.02 15.65
CA PRO A 99 -1.20 -17.72 14.64
C PRO A 99 -0.40 -18.92 15.18
N LEU A 100 0.16 -18.83 16.39
CA LEU A 100 0.87 -19.95 17.01
C LEU A 100 -0.06 -21.16 17.22
N LEU A 101 -1.23 -20.95 17.82
CA LEU A 101 -2.19 -22.00 18.16
C LEU A 101 -2.94 -22.57 16.94
N PHE A 102 -3.36 -21.71 16.02
CA PHE A 102 -4.33 -22.04 14.97
C PHE A 102 -3.76 -21.98 13.55
N GLY A 103 -2.46 -21.72 13.42
CA GLY A 103 -1.81 -21.42 12.15
C GLY A 103 -2.12 -19.99 11.65
N PRO A 104 -1.38 -19.48 10.66
CA PRO A 104 -1.49 -18.09 10.20
C PRO A 104 -2.92 -17.68 9.77
N ALA A 105 -3.59 -18.52 8.98
CA ALA A 105 -4.93 -18.22 8.46
C ALA A 105 -6.02 -18.25 9.55
N GLY A 106 -6.11 -19.35 10.30
CA GLY A 106 -7.09 -19.50 11.39
C GLY A 106 -6.84 -18.50 12.52
N GLY A 107 -5.56 -18.29 12.87
CA GLY A 107 -5.14 -17.35 13.89
C GLY A 107 -5.51 -15.90 13.56
N ALA A 108 -5.30 -15.46 12.33
CA ALA A 108 -5.69 -14.13 11.88
C ALA A 108 -7.22 -13.92 11.92
N LYS A 109 -8.02 -14.93 11.59
CA LYS A 109 -9.50 -14.88 11.67
C LYS A 109 -10.00 -14.72 13.09
N VAL A 110 -9.40 -15.44 14.03
CA VAL A 110 -9.72 -15.27 15.46
C VAL A 110 -9.29 -13.89 15.94
N ALA A 111 -8.06 -13.47 15.62
CA ALA A 111 -7.55 -12.16 16.00
C ALA A 111 -8.45 -11.04 15.46
N MET A 112 -8.77 -11.02 14.17
CA MET A 112 -9.61 -9.95 13.58
C MET A 112 -10.99 -9.84 14.26
N ALA A 113 -11.64 -10.98 14.55
CA ALA A 113 -12.97 -10.99 15.17
C ALA A 113 -12.92 -10.44 16.59
N LEU A 114 -11.88 -10.81 17.35
CA LEU A 114 -11.66 -10.30 18.70
C LEU A 114 -11.35 -8.80 18.71
N HIS A 115 -10.59 -8.28 17.75
CA HIS A 115 -10.41 -6.83 17.59
C HIS A 115 -11.74 -6.11 17.36
N GLY A 116 -12.59 -6.65 16.48
CA GLY A 116 -13.93 -6.12 16.25
C GLY A 116 -14.79 -6.07 17.51
N LEU A 117 -14.77 -7.15 18.31
CA LEU A 117 -15.46 -7.20 19.61
C LEU A 117 -14.89 -6.19 20.62
N ILE A 118 -13.56 -6.01 20.65
CA ILE A 118 -12.91 -5.00 21.47
C ILE A 118 -13.33 -3.60 21.04
N GLY A 119 -13.39 -3.32 19.74
CA GLY A 119 -13.83 -2.03 19.21
C GLY A 119 -15.29 -1.74 19.53
N ALA A 120 -16.17 -2.75 19.41
CA ALA A 120 -17.56 -2.66 19.83
C ALA A 120 -17.68 -2.39 21.33
N GLY A 121 -16.95 -3.14 22.16
CA GLY A 121 -16.88 -2.94 23.61
C GLY A 121 -16.38 -1.54 23.97
N GLY A 122 -15.36 -1.06 23.29
CA GLY A 122 -14.83 0.30 23.42
C GLY A 122 -15.86 1.36 23.09
N MET A 123 -16.58 1.20 21.99
CA MET A 123 -17.62 2.14 21.57
C MET A 123 -18.80 2.11 22.54
N LEU A 124 -19.20 0.93 23.04
CA LEU A 124 -20.19 0.82 24.10
C LEU A 124 -19.74 1.59 25.35
N LEU A 125 -18.49 1.42 25.82
CA LEU A 125 -17.96 2.13 26.98
C LEU A 125 -17.90 3.65 26.77
N LEU A 126 -17.44 4.10 25.61
CA LEU A 126 -17.36 5.51 25.23
C LEU A 126 -18.76 6.15 25.22
N LEU A 127 -19.70 5.58 24.47
CA LEU A 127 -21.07 6.08 24.37
C LEU A 127 -21.78 6.08 25.74
N GLY A 128 -21.59 5.03 26.53
CA GLY A 128 -22.12 4.95 27.89
C GLY A 128 -21.59 6.06 28.81
N ALA A 129 -20.29 6.35 28.74
CA ALA A 129 -19.67 7.43 29.52
C ALA A 129 -20.15 8.83 29.08
N MET A 130 -20.59 8.96 27.83
CA MET A 130 -21.21 10.16 27.28
C MET A 130 -22.73 10.22 27.50
N GLY A 131 -23.33 9.25 28.21
CA GLY A 131 -24.75 9.24 28.59
C GLY A 131 -25.70 8.70 27.52
N ILE A 132 -25.20 7.94 26.55
CA ILE A 132 -25.98 7.28 25.49
C ILE A 132 -26.29 5.84 25.95
N ARG A 133 -27.56 5.43 25.83
CA ARG A 133 -28.07 4.13 26.33
C ARG A 133 -29.01 3.49 25.30
N GLY A 134 -29.35 2.21 25.51
CA GLY A 134 -30.39 1.51 24.73
C GLY A 134 -30.07 1.38 23.23
N PRO A 135 -31.07 1.54 22.33
CA PRO A 135 -30.91 1.31 20.89
C PRO A 135 -29.89 2.24 20.23
N GLY A 136 -29.74 3.49 20.71
CA GLY A 136 -28.72 4.40 20.20
C GLY A 136 -27.30 3.90 20.51
N ARG A 137 -27.09 3.35 21.71
CA ARG A 137 -25.80 2.77 22.11
C ARG A 137 -25.46 1.52 21.28
N PHE A 138 -26.46 0.67 21.01
CA PHE A 138 -26.34 -0.48 20.11
C PHE A 138 -25.95 -0.05 18.69
N LEU A 139 -26.67 0.92 18.12
CA LEU A 139 -26.43 1.38 16.75
C LEU A 139 -25.02 1.95 16.61
N GLY A 140 -24.60 2.84 17.52
CA GLY A 140 -23.27 3.46 17.44
C GLY A 140 -22.12 2.44 17.55
N ALA A 141 -22.25 1.41 18.40
CA ALA A 141 -21.26 0.35 18.48
C ALA A 141 -21.19 -0.49 17.20
N THR A 142 -22.35 -0.86 16.64
CA THR A 142 -22.43 -1.71 15.44
C THR A 142 -21.98 -0.95 14.19
N LEU A 143 -22.36 0.32 14.03
CA LEU A 143 -21.94 1.15 12.88
C LEU A 143 -20.42 1.32 12.81
N PHE A 144 -19.75 1.55 13.94
CA PHE A 144 -18.30 1.65 13.95
C PHE A 144 -17.65 0.29 13.62
N ALA A 145 -18.02 -0.75 14.38
CA ALA A 145 -17.34 -2.04 14.30
C ALA A 145 -17.63 -2.81 13.01
N CYS A 146 -18.80 -2.62 12.39
CA CYS A 146 -19.20 -3.28 11.15
C CYS A 146 -19.16 -2.33 9.93
N SER A 147 -18.38 -1.24 10.00
CA SER A 147 -18.23 -0.29 8.90
C SER A 147 -17.49 -0.87 7.70
N ALA A 148 -17.69 -0.28 6.52
CA ALA A 148 -17.01 -0.73 5.32
C ALA A 148 -15.50 -0.47 5.38
N PHE A 149 -15.05 0.53 6.17
CA PHE A 149 -13.63 0.72 6.44
C PHE A 149 -13.02 -0.61 6.90
N PHE A 150 -13.59 -1.26 7.91
CA PHE A 150 -13.07 -2.53 8.37
C PHE A 150 -13.38 -3.66 7.39
N GLY A 151 -14.62 -3.80 6.91
CA GLY A 151 -15.01 -4.90 6.01
C GLY A 151 -14.14 -4.97 4.75
N GLN A 152 -13.82 -3.82 4.15
CA GLN A 152 -13.02 -3.73 2.94
C GLN A 152 -11.53 -3.86 3.22
N GLN A 153 -11.00 -3.23 4.27
CA GLN A 153 -9.57 -3.36 4.61
C GLN A 153 -9.24 -4.81 5.03
N LEU A 154 -10.15 -5.48 5.75
CA LEU A 154 -10.06 -6.92 6.03
C LEU A 154 -10.07 -7.75 4.73
N SER A 155 -10.99 -7.45 3.83
CA SER A 155 -11.07 -8.11 2.52
C SER A 155 -9.83 -7.83 1.66
N GLY A 156 -9.14 -6.71 1.89
CA GLY A 156 -7.86 -6.31 1.31
C GLY A 156 -6.65 -7.13 1.76
N GLY A 157 -6.73 -7.78 2.93
CA GLY A 157 -5.56 -8.35 3.61
C GLY A 157 -4.78 -7.34 4.42
N HIS A 158 -5.35 -6.18 4.71
CA HIS A 158 -4.69 -5.09 5.40
C HIS A 158 -4.72 -5.26 6.92
N VAL A 159 -3.85 -6.11 7.43
CA VAL A 159 -3.80 -6.40 8.86
C VAL A 159 -3.44 -5.17 9.70
N TRP A 160 -2.65 -4.25 9.14
CA TRP A 160 -2.33 -2.96 9.75
C TRP A 160 -3.55 -2.12 10.13
N ALA A 161 -4.76 -2.43 9.62
CA ALA A 161 -5.99 -1.69 9.92
C ALA A 161 -6.67 -2.13 11.22
N TRP A 162 -6.42 -3.36 11.72
CA TRP A 162 -7.10 -3.87 12.93
C TRP A 162 -6.89 -3.02 14.18
N PRO A 163 -5.70 -2.44 14.42
CA PRO A 163 -5.49 -1.64 15.62
C PRO A 163 -6.40 -0.40 15.69
N PHE A 164 -6.99 0.08 14.58
CA PHE A 164 -8.00 1.14 14.62
C PHE A 164 -9.24 0.77 15.45
N TYR A 165 -9.52 -0.52 15.67
CA TYR A 165 -10.57 -0.94 16.58
C TYR A 165 -10.35 -0.46 18.03
N TYR A 166 -9.12 -0.17 18.45
CA TYR A 166 -8.86 0.34 19.79
C TYR A 166 -9.20 1.82 19.97
N VAL A 167 -9.45 2.58 18.90
CA VAL A 167 -9.68 4.04 18.97
C VAL A 167 -10.78 4.43 19.95
N PRO A 168 -11.96 3.77 20.00
CA PRO A 168 -12.98 4.11 21.00
C PRO A 168 -12.50 3.91 22.45
N LEU A 169 -11.67 2.88 22.74
CA LEU A 169 -11.07 2.68 24.06
C LEU A 169 -10.03 3.75 24.37
N VAL A 170 -9.17 4.09 23.41
CA VAL A 170 -8.18 5.17 23.56
C VAL A 170 -8.90 6.47 23.94
N ILE A 171 -9.95 6.84 23.22
CA ILE A 171 -10.73 8.06 23.52
C ILE A 171 -11.43 7.93 24.88
N HIS A 172 -12.09 6.81 25.17
CA HIS A 172 -12.76 6.59 26.45
C HIS A 172 -11.79 6.80 27.63
N PHE A 173 -10.62 6.18 27.57
CA PHE A 173 -9.62 6.27 28.62
C PHE A 173 -8.93 7.63 28.67
N LEU A 174 -8.71 8.29 27.54
CA LEU A 174 -8.18 9.66 27.49
C LEU A 174 -9.15 10.65 28.15
N LEU A 175 -10.43 10.58 27.79
CA LEU A 175 -11.46 11.46 28.37
C LEU A 175 -11.55 11.31 29.88
N ARG A 176 -11.43 10.08 30.40
CA ARG A 176 -11.34 9.82 31.85
C ARG A 176 -9.99 10.26 32.43
N GLY A 177 -8.91 10.11 31.67
CA GLY A 177 -7.55 10.53 31.97
C GLY A 177 -7.43 12.02 32.27
N CYS A 178 -8.20 12.85 31.57
CA CYS A 178 -8.31 14.29 31.83
C CYS A 178 -8.93 14.65 33.19
N TYR A 179 -9.45 13.68 33.95
CA TYR A 179 -9.91 13.86 35.34
C TYR A 179 -9.10 13.02 36.33
N GLU A 180 -8.56 11.89 35.88
CA GLU A 180 -7.85 10.91 36.70
C GLU A 180 -6.72 10.27 35.86
N LEU A 181 -5.48 10.76 36.01
CA LEU A 181 -4.34 10.46 35.12
C LEU A 181 -4.06 8.98 34.89
N ARG A 182 -4.33 8.10 35.85
CA ARG A 182 -4.16 6.64 35.68
C ARG A 182 -4.89 6.10 34.45
N TRP A 183 -6.05 6.66 34.09
CA TRP A 183 -6.79 6.19 32.91
C TRP A 183 -6.09 6.60 31.61
N ALA A 184 -5.38 7.73 31.59
CA ALA A 184 -4.57 8.12 30.45
C ALA A 184 -3.44 7.11 30.17
N SER A 185 -2.94 6.42 31.20
CA SER A 185 -1.96 5.35 31.00
C SER A 185 -2.54 4.15 30.24
N LEU A 186 -3.83 3.85 30.41
CA LEU A 186 -4.51 2.82 29.61
C LEU A 186 -4.76 3.28 28.18
N ALA A 187 -5.09 4.57 27.96
CA ALA A 187 -5.15 5.12 26.61
C ALA A 187 -3.80 4.95 25.89
N GLY A 188 -2.71 5.29 26.56
CA GLY A 188 -1.35 5.07 26.07
C GLY A 188 -1.03 3.59 25.86
N ALA A 189 -1.44 2.70 26.75
CA ALA A 189 -1.24 1.26 26.59
C ALA A 189 -1.89 0.72 25.31
N PHE A 190 -3.10 1.15 24.97
CA PHE A 190 -3.74 0.76 23.72
C PHE A 190 -3.04 1.34 22.49
N VAL A 191 -2.52 2.58 22.55
CA VAL A 191 -1.69 3.14 21.46
C VAL A 191 -0.36 2.40 21.33
N GLY A 192 0.28 2.02 22.44
CA GLY A 192 1.48 1.18 22.44
C GLY A 192 1.21 -0.22 21.87
N LEU A 193 0.04 -0.78 22.15
CA LEU A 193 -0.41 -2.04 21.56
C LEU A 193 -0.62 -1.91 20.04
N MET A 194 -1.19 -0.79 19.56
CA MET A 194 -1.25 -0.51 18.12
C MET A 194 0.15 -0.53 17.48
N ALA A 195 1.17 -0.03 18.18
CA ALA A 195 2.54 -0.07 17.69
C ALA A 195 3.05 -1.52 17.62
N LEU A 196 2.89 -2.33 18.67
CA LEU A 196 3.31 -3.74 18.70
C LEU A 196 2.69 -4.58 17.57
N GLU A 197 1.49 -4.21 17.13
CA GLU A 197 0.77 -4.85 16.02
C GLU A 197 1.15 -4.33 14.63
N GLY A 198 2.24 -3.57 14.50
CA GLY A 198 2.65 -3.04 13.19
C GLY A 198 1.67 -2.00 12.63
N GLY A 199 0.99 -1.27 13.52
CA GLY A 199 -0.01 -0.24 13.20
C GLY A 199 0.61 1.04 12.63
N VAL A 200 1.23 0.94 11.44
CA VAL A 200 1.91 2.04 10.75
C VAL A 200 1.02 3.25 10.48
N TYR A 201 -0.28 3.05 10.22
CA TYR A 201 -1.28 4.13 10.12
C TYR A 201 -2.02 4.37 11.45
N PRO A 202 -2.50 3.32 12.18
CA PRO A 202 -3.20 3.51 13.45
C PRO A 202 -2.48 4.39 14.48
N VAL A 203 -1.17 4.23 14.66
CA VAL A 203 -0.41 4.98 15.67
C VAL A 203 -0.38 6.48 15.37
N PRO A 204 0.16 6.96 14.22
CA PRO A 204 0.22 8.40 13.94
C PRO A 204 -1.17 9.03 13.82
N TYR A 205 -2.14 8.33 13.22
CA TYR A 205 -3.49 8.86 13.05
C TYR A 205 -4.20 9.01 14.40
N THR A 206 -4.08 8.01 15.28
CA THR A 206 -4.64 8.08 16.63
C THR A 206 -3.93 9.13 17.47
N GLY A 207 -2.62 9.31 17.30
CA GLY A 207 -1.87 10.41 17.92
C GLY A 207 -2.45 11.78 17.59
N LEU A 208 -2.75 12.04 16.31
CA LEU A 208 -3.42 13.27 15.87
C LEU A 208 -4.80 13.44 16.50
N LEU A 209 -5.61 12.37 16.54
CA LEU A 209 -6.94 12.40 17.16
C LEU A 209 -6.86 12.66 18.67
N VAL A 210 -5.94 12.00 19.37
CA VAL A 210 -5.70 12.18 20.81
C VAL A 210 -5.28 13.62 21.12
N ALA A 211 -4.39 14.20 20.30
CA ALA A 211 -4.00 15.60 20.42
C ALA A 211 -5.19 16.55 20.21
N ALA A 212 -6.00 16.33 19.17
CA ALA A 212 -7.20 17.13 18.89
C ALA A 212 -8.25 17.03 20.02
N VAL A 213 -8.49 15.84 20.56
CA VAL A 213 -9.38 15.62 21.72
C VAL A 213 -8.83 16.28 22.98
N GLY A 214 -7.53 16.16 23.25
CA GLY A 214 -6.87 16.81 24.39
C GLY A 214 -6.94 18.33 24.32
N LEU A 215 -6.76 18.90 23.12
CA LEU A 215 -6.95 20.34 22.87
C LEU A 215 -8.41 20.74 23.14
N ALA A 216 -9.38 20.00 22.61
CA ALA A 216 -10.81 20.29 22.85
C ALA A 216 -11.16 20.25 24.35
N MET A 217 -10.62 19.28 25.10
CA MET A 217 -10.77 19.21 26.57
C MET A 217 -10.14 20.42 27.28
N THR A 218 -8.98 20.87 26.83
CA THR A 218 -8.30 22.07 27.35
C THR A 218 -9.13 23.34 27.12
N LEU A 219 -9.80 23.41 25.96
CA LEU A 219 -10.73 24.48 25.59
C LEU A 219 -12.11 24.38 26.27
N GLY A 220 -12.28 23.46 27.23
CA GLY A 220 -13.47 23.36 28.06
C GLY A 220 -14.58 22.47 27.49
N TRP A 221 -14.27 21.54 26.60
CA TRP A 221 -15.24 20.52 26.19
C TRP A 221 -15.58 19.57 27.35
N THR A 222 -16.87 19.32 27.58
CA THR A 222 -17.39 18.44 28.64
C THR A 222 -18.18 17.27 28.06
N PRO A 223 -17.51 16.25 27.50
CA PRO A 223 -18.18 15.13 26.84
C PRO A 223 -18.81 14.11 27.78
N LEU A 224 -18.29 13.98 29.01
CA LEU A 224 -18.72 12.97 29.97
C LEU A 224 -19.98 13.40 30.72
N GLU A 225 -20.97 12.50 30.83
CA GLU A 225 -22.24 12.79 31.49
C GLU A 225 -22.01 13.15 32.97
N GLY A 226 -22.56 14.29 33.41
CA GLY A 226 -22.50 14.74 34.80
C GLY A 226 -21.14 15.24 35.30
N ARG A 227 -20.14 15.40 34.43
CA ARG A 227 -18.81 15.93 34.81
C ARG A 227 -18.67 17.42 34.46
N PRO A 228 -18.11 18.24 35.37
CA PRO A 228 -17.76 19.63 35.06
C PRO A 228 -16.53 19.69 34.13
N PRO A 229 -16.16 20.86 33.57
CA PRO A 229 -14.91 21.03 32.84
C PRO A 229 -13.70 20.52 33.62
N ALA A 230 -12.79 19.82 32.94
CA ALA A 230 -11.53 19.39 33.50
C ALA A 230 -10.69 20.60 33.94
N ARG A 231 -9.81 20.41 34.94
CA ARG A 231 -8.82 21.44 35.32
C ARG A 231 -7.90 21.70 34.12
N ARG A 232 -7.57 22.96 33.84
CA ARG A 232 -6.84 23.37 32.60
C ARG A 232 -5.55 22.59 32.33
N TRP A 233 -4.80 22.20 33.35
CA TRP A 233 -3.54 21.44 33.19
C TRP A 233 -3.73 19.92 33.05
N MET A 234 -4.91 19.38 33.42
CA MET A 234 -5.14 17.93 33.42
C MET A 234 -5.12 17.30 32.04
N PRO A 235 -5.72 17.90 30.98
CA PRO A 235 -5.61 17.34 29.64
C PRO A 235 -4.16 17.24 29.15
N ALA A 236 -3.34 18.27 29.38
CA ALA A 236 -1.93 18.24 29.02
C ALA A 236 -1.16 17.14 29.78
N ALA A 237 -1.39 17.01 31.09
CA ALA A 237 -0.80 15.92 31.87
C ALA A 237 -1.29 14.54 31.42
N ALA A 238 -2.57 14.40 31.05
CA ALA A 238 -3.12 13.16 30.51
C ALA A 238 -2.48 12.81 29.16
N LEU A 239 -2.25 13.79 28.27
CA LEU A 239 -1.53 13.59 27.02
C LEU A 239 -0.10 13.10 27.25
N LEU A 240 0.64 13.72 28.18
CA LEU A 240 2.00 13.30 28.52
C LEU A 240 2.04 11.87 29.08
N VAL A 241 1.11 11.50 29.98
CA VAL A 241 1.01 10.14 30.50
C VAL A 241 0.64 9.15 29.39
N CYS A 242 -0.26 9.53 28.49
CA CYS A 242 -0.64 8.71 27.32
C CYS A 242 0.57 8.45 26.41
N ILE A 243 1.33 9.50 26.06
CA ILE A 243 2.54 9.40 25.22
C ILE A 243 3.60 8.53 25.91
N GLY A 244 3.88 8.77 27.20
CA GLY A 244 4.85 7.99 27.95
C GLY A 244 4.48 6.51 28.06
N ALA A 245 3.21 6.20 28.35
CA ALA A 245 2.72 4.83 28.40
C ALA A 245 2.74 4.15 27.01
N ALA A 246 2.39 4.87 25.95
CA ALA A 246 2.47 4.36 24.58
C ALA A 246 3.91 4.03 24.17
N ALA A 247 4.86 4.92 24.47
CA ALA A 247 6.27 4.72 24.19
C ALA A 247 6.83 3.52 24.95
N LEU A 248 6.51 3.38 26.25
CA LEU A 248 6.97 2.25 27.06
C LEU A 248 6.36 0.93 26.58
N ILE A 249 5.04 0.84 26.45
CA ILE A 249 4.37 -0.41 26.01
C ILE A 249 4.79 -0.80 24.59
N GLY A 250 4.87 0.16 23.67
CA GLY A 250 5.27 -0.06 22.29
C GLY A 250 6.78 -0.25 22.08
N ALA A 251 7.62 -0.08 23.10
CA ALA A 251 9.08 -0.01 22.97
C ALA A 251 9.70 -1.23 22.25
N ALA A 252 9.20 -2.43 22.52
CA ALA A 252 9.64 -3.67 21.87
C ALA A 252 9.54 -3.63 20.35
N LYS A 253 8.61 -2.84 19.79
CA LYS A 253 8.47 -2.62 18.36
C LYS A 253 9.09 -1.30 17.91
N LEU A 254 8.82 -0.22 18.64
CA LEU A 254 9.23 1.12 18.24
C LEU A 254 10.75 1.25 18.14
N LEU A 255 11.51 0.74 19.10
CA LEU A 255 12.97 0.86 19.06
C LEU A 255 13.61 0.18 17.83
N PRO A 256 13.36 -1.12 17.56
CA PRO A 256 13.94 -1.76 16.37
C PRO A 256 13.38 -1.17 15.07
N SER A 257 12.08 -0.89 14.98
CA SER A 257 11.48 -0.35 13.75
C SER A 257 11.93 1.06 13.43
N LEU A 258 12.05 1.95 14.42
CA LEU A 258 12.57 3.31 14.20
C LEU A 258 14.03 3.30 13.78
N ALA A 259 14.86 2.44 14.39
CA ALA A 259 16.25 2.26 13.96
C ALA A 259 16.34 1.73 12.52
N HIS A 260 15.47 0.78 12.16
CA HIS A 260 15.40 0.25 10.79
C HIS A 260 14.95 1.31 9.78
N MET A 261 13.92 2.11 10.10
CA MET A 261 13.43 3.19 9.26
C MET A 261 14.47 4.30 9.10
N ALA A 262 15.20 4.65 10.16
CA ALA A 262 16.26 5.65 10.09
C ALA A 262 17.41 5.19 9.17
N ALA A 263 17.75 3.89 9.19
CA ALA A 263 18.75 3.31 8.30
C ALA A 263 18.25 3.08 6.87
N ASN A 264 16.93 2.91 6.69
CA ASN A 264 16.29 2.58 5.41
C ASN A 264 15.07 3.50 5.17
N PRO A 265 15.30 4.81 4.97
CA PRO A 265 14.22 5.77 4.81
C PRO A 265 13.39 5.45 3.57
N ARG A 266 12.09 5.71 3.67
CA ARG A 266 11.15 5.46 2.58
C ARG A 266 10.67 6.78 2.02
N ALA A 267 10.95 7.04 0.75
CA ALA A 267 10.29 8.11 0.02
C ALA A 267 8.91 7.61 -0.46
N VAL A 268 7.86 8.36 -0.15
CA VAL A 268 6.50 8.08 -0.61
C VAL A 268 5.98 9.28 -1.39
N THR A 269 5.44 9.03 -2.59
CA THR A 269 4.81 10.07 -3.39
C THR A 269 3.42 10.37 -2.84
N ASP A 270 3.15 11.66 -2.62
CA ASP A 270 1.88 12.17 -2.11
C ASP A 270 1.05 12.77 -3.25
N TYR A 271 0.13 11.97 -3.80
CA TYR A 271 -0.71 12.37 -4.92
C TYR A 271 -2.16 11.93 -4.77
N ASP A 272 -2.50 11.20 -3.70
CA ASP A 272 -3.82 10.61 -3.55
C ASP A 272 -4.85 11.68 -3.11
N ARG A 273 -5.91 11.83 -3.89
CA ARG A 273 -6.98 12.81 -3.65
C ARG A 273 -8.30 12.35 -4.25
N ILE A 274 -9.39 12.79 -3.62
CA ILE A 274 -10.75 12.52 -4.07
C ILE A 274 -11.58 13.80 -4.12
N GLY A 275 -12.46 13.89 -5.12
CA GLY A 275 -13.43 14.98 -5.22
C GLY A 275 -14.64 14.81 -4.30
N PRO A 276 -15.49 15.85 -4.16
CA PRO A 276 -16.68 15.81 -3.28
C PRO A 276 -17.67 14.69 -3.61
N GLY A 277 -17.87 14.38 -4.90
CA GLY A 277 -18.74 13.29 -5.32
C GLY A 277 -18.23 11.93 -4.82
N THR A 278 -16.94 11.66 -4.99
CA THR A 278 -16.29 10.45 -4.47
C THR A 278 -16.30 10.41 -2.93
N LEU A 279 -16.13 11.56 -2.26
CA LEU A 279 -16.23 11.63 -0.81
C LEU A 279 -17.65 11.30 -0.33
N LEU A 280 -18.69 11.69 -1.06
CA LEU A 280 -20.05 11.26 -0.74
C LEU A 280 -20.23 9.76 -1.03
N ASP A 281 -19.76 9.29 -2.18
CA ASP A 281 -19.80 7.88 -2.59
C ASP A 281 -19.12 6.97 -1.53
N THR A 282 -18.04 7.45 -0.90
CA THR A 282 -17.35 6.77 0.22
C THR A 282 -18.34 6.31 1.29
N PHE A 283 -19.36 7.11 1.62
CA PHE A 283 -20.30 6.82 2.72
C PHE A 283 -21.62 6.19 2.27
N VAL A 284 -22.06 6.39 1.01
CA VAL A 284 -23.41 6.01 0.56
C VAL A 284 -23.44 5.06 -0.62
N TRP A 285 -22.35 4.92 -1.36
CA TRP A 285 -22.35 4.11 -2.57
C TRP A 285 -22.26 2.62 -2.23
N ARG A 286 -23.20 1.85 -2.78
CA ARG A 286 -23.32 0.40 -2.57
C ARG A 286 -22.57 -0.37 -3.66
N ASN A 287 -21.28 -0.11 -3.81
CA ASN A 287 -20.43 -0.88 -4.72
C ASN A 287 -19.63 -1.96 -3.99
N ARG A 288 -19.60 -3.15 -4.58
CA ARG A 288 -18.86 -4.32 -4.09
C ARG A 288 -17.76 -4.76 -5.05
N GLU A 289 -17.63 -4.09 -6.20
CA GLU A 289 -16.59 -4.38 -7.16
C GLU A 289 -15.22 -4.09 -6.57
N TRP A 290 -14.28 -5.00 -6.83
CA TRP A 290 -12.91 -4.87 -6.36
C TRP A 290 -12.16 -3.82 -7.18
N SER A 291 -12.20 -3.95 -8.51
CA SER A 291 -11.64 -2.97 -9.43
C SER A 291 -12.52 -1.72 -9.45
N TRP A 292 -11.88 -0.56 -9.36
CA TRP A 292 -12.58 0.71 -9.53
C TRP A 292 -12.04 1.37 -10.80
N ASP A 293 -12.86 1.37 -11.84
CA ASP A 293 -12.49 1.82 -13.19
C ASP A 293 -12.80 3.30 -13.44
N ARG A 294 -12.85 4.12 -12.37
CA ARG A 294 -12.96 5.58 -12.56
C ARG A 294 -11.62 6.10 -13.08
N ASP A 295 -11.67 6.82 -14.20
CA ASP A 295 -10.54 7.51 -14.84
C ASP A 295 -9.98 8.66 -13.97
N SER A 296 -9.45 8.39 -12.77
CA SER A 296 -8.58 9.35 -12.11
C SER A 296 -7.30 8.72 -11.59
N HIS A 297 -6.18 9.37 -11.92
CA HIS A 297 -4.82 8.91 -11.65
C HIS A 297 -4.39 9.12 -10.19
N PHE A 298 -5.25 9.77 -9.41
CA PHE A 298 -4.97 10.20 -8.03
C PHE A 298 -5.58 9.28 -6.99
N HIS A 299 -5.93 8.05 -7.35
CA HIS A 299 -6.48 7.12 -6.40
C HIS A 299 -6.01 5.70 -6.68
N TYR A 300 -5.98 4.88 -5.65
CA TYR A 300 -5.78 3.44 -5.79
C TYR A 300 -6.96 2.88 -6.58
N ARG A 301 -6.71 2.20 -7.71
CA ARG A 301 -7.75 1.55 -8.56
C ARG A 301 -8.49 0.38 -7.88
N TRP A 302 -8.53 0.39 -6.55
CA TRP A 302 -9.21 -0.52 -5.66
C TRP A 302 -10.21 0.27 -4.81
N TRP A 303 -11.51 0.04 -5.03
CA TRP A 303 -12.58 0.76 -4.32
C TRP A 303 -12.55 0.54 -2.81
N GLY A 304 -12.01 -0.60 -2.35
CA GLY A 304 -11.93 -0.92 -0.93
C GLY A 304 -11.11 0.08 -0.10
N GLU A 305 -10.21 0.84 -0.74
CA GLU A 305 -9.43 1.90 -0.08
C GLU A 305 -10.25 3.17 0.19
N TYR A 306 -11.34 3.37 -0.55
CA TYR A 306 -12.20 4.56 -0.47
C TYR A 306 -13.59 4.25 0.07
N SER A 307 -13.94 2.99 0.27
CA SER A 307 -15.25 2.59 0.76
C SER A 307 -15.33 2.65 2.29
N CYS A 308 -16.25 3.48 2.80
CA CYS A 308 -16.64 3.57 4.21
C CYS A 308 -18.16 3.63 4.35
N TYR A 309 -18.85 2.76 3.61
CA TYR A 309 -20.30 2.70 3.56
C TYR A 309 -20.94 2.63 4.95
N VAL A 310 -21.79 3.63 5.22
CA VAL A 310 -22.67 3.74 6.40
C VAL A 310 -24.12 4.05 6.01
N GLY A 311 -24.38 4.38 4.74
CA GLY A 311 -25.71 4.56 4.16
C GLY A 311 -26.37 5.92 4.43
N TRP A 312 -27.34 6.26 3.57
CA TRP A 312 -28.12 7.51 3.65
C TRP A 312 -28.86 7.68 4.98
N ALA A 313 -29.37 6.60 5.55
CA ALA A 313 -30.09 6.63 6.82
C ALA A 313 -29.19 7.09 7.98
N THR A 314 -27.92 6.65 7.99
CA THR A 314 -26.94 7.11 9.00
C THR A 314 -26.63 8.59 8.83
N LEU A 315 -26.45 9.07 7.59
CA LEU A 315 -26.22 10.50 7.34
C LEU A 315 -27.44 11.36 7.75
N ALA A 316 -28.65 10.88 7.48
CA ALA A 316 -29.88 11.56 7.92
C ALA A 316 -29.99 11.64 9.46
N LEU A 317 -29.66 10.56 10.17
CA LEU A 317 -29.59 10.58 11.63
C LEU A 317 -28.49 11.52 12.14
N ALA A 318 -27.31 11.52 11.50
CA ALA A 318 -26.22 12.41 11.88
C ALA A 318 -26.64 13.88 11.74
N ALA A 319 -27.30 14.26 10.64
CA ALA A 319 -27.90 15.58 10.45
C ALA A 319 -28.97 15.88 11.52
N GLY A 320 -29.83 14.90 11.85
CA GLY A 320 -30.80 15.01 12.94
C GLY A 320 -30.15 15.33 14.29
N ALA A 321 -29.00 14.73 14.62
CA ALA A 321 -28.28 15.03 15.86
C ALA A 321 -27.76 16.47 15.91
N VAL A 322 -27.32 17.03 14.77
CA VAL A 322 -26.92 18.44 14.65
C VAL A 322 -28.09 19.35 14.97
N VAL A 323 -29.27 19.09 14.40
CA VAL A 323 -30.48 19.88 14.61
C VAL A 323 -30.98 19.78 16.07
N LEU A 324 -31.03 18.57 16.62
CA LEU A 324 -31.61 18.31 17.93
C LEU A 324 -30.69 18.72 19.09
N ARG A 325 -29.38 18.51 18.96
CA ARG A 325 -28.42 18.63 20.07
C ARG A 325 -27.09 19.30 19.67
N PHE A 326 -27.14 20.34 18.85
CA PHE A 326 -25.95 21.06 18.36
C PHE A 326 -24.86 21.31 19.41
N ARG A 327 -25.21 21.88 20.58
CA ARG A 327 -24.23 22.21 21.63
C ARG A 327 -23.46 20.99 22.15
N ARG A 328 -24.10 19.82 22.15
CA ARG A 328 -23.51 18.53 22.56
C ARG A 328 -22.58 17.98 21.48
N VAL A 329 -22.92 18.20 20.21
CA VAL A 329 -22.23 17.60 19.06
C VAL A 329 -21.25 18.53 18.35
N ARG A 330 -21.19 19.82 18.69
CA ARG A 330 -20.35 20.82 18.00
C ARG A 330 -18.86 20.46 17.91
N VAL A 331 -18.28 19.87 18.96
CA VAL A 331 -16.86 19.45 18.96
C VAL A 331 -16.68 18.20 18.09
N PRO A 332 -17.47 17.12 18.26
CA PRO A 332 -17.49 16.01 17.30
C PRO A 332 -17.64 16.46 15.85
N LEU A 333 -18.50 17.45 15.55
CA LEU A 333 -18.64 17.98 14.19
C LEU A 333 -17.37 18.63 13.64
N VAL A 334 -16.62 19.35 14.46
CA VAL A 334 -15.31 19.89 14.05
C VAL A 334 -14.32 18.76 13.76
N LEU A 335 -14.30 17.71 14.59
CA LEU A 335 -13.47 16.53 14.35
C LEU A 335 -13.86 15.81 13.06
N LEU A 336 -15.17 15.71 12.75
CA LEU A 336 -15.66 15.21 11.48
C LEU A 336 -15.18 16.07 10.31
N GLY A 337 -15.27 17.40 10.43
CA GLY A 337 -14.79 18.33 9.41
C GLY A 337 -13.29 18.17 9.10
N ILE A 338 -12.45 18.06 10.13
CA ILE A 338 -11.01 17.80 9.99
C ILE A 338 -10.78 16.44 9.32
N SER A 339 -11.46 15.40 9.79
CA SER A 339 -11.34 14.05 9.24
C SER A 339 -11.73 13.98 7.76
N LEU A 340 -12.84 14.62 7.37
CA LEU A 340 -13.29 14.71 5.98
C LEU A 340 -12.29 15.50 5.12
N ALA A 341 -11.76 16.61 5.64
CA ALA A 341 -10.78 17.41 4.92
C ALA A 341 -9.47 16.65 4.69
N LEU A 342 -9.02 15.85 5.67
CA LEU A 342 -7.89 14.94 5.49
C LEU A 342 -8.22 13.81 4.51
N THR A 343 -9.45 13.28 4.53
CA THR A 343 -9.91 12.22 3.60
C THR A 343 -9.89 12.67 2.14
N LEU A 344 -10.11 13.96 1.87
CA LEU A 344 -10.03 14.54 0.52
C LEU A 344 -8.62 14.46 -0.10
N GLY A 345 -7.58 14.36 0.73
CA GLY A 345 -6.21 14.16 0.30
C GLY A 345 -5.50 15.39 -0.25
N HIS A 346 -4.52 15.17 -1.14
CA HIS A 346 -3.63 16.21 -1.65
C HIS A 346 -4.34 17.07 -2.72
N LEU A 347 -5.21 18.00 -2.30
CA LEU A 347 -5.92 18.88 -3.24
C LEU A 347 -5.02 20.00 -3.81
N GLY A 348 -3.88 20.28 -3.18
CA GLY A 348 -2.91 21.31 -3.57
C GLY A 348 -2.06 21.79 -2.37
N PRO A 349 -1.09 22.69 -2.59
CA PRO A 349 -0.23 23.24 -1.55
C PRO A 349 -1.01 23.92 -0.41
N GLY A 350 -0.67 23.60 0.83
CA GLY A 350 -1.28 24.18 2.03
C GLY A 350 -2.62 23.55 2.43
N THR A 351 -3.11 22.56 1.69
CA THR A 351 -4.30 21.78 2.09
C THR A 351 -4.00 20.95 3.34
N PRO A 352 -5.01 20.55 4.14
CA PRO A 352 -4.78 19.91 5.44
C PRO A 352 -3.88 18.67 5.38
N TRP A 353 -4.05 17.84 4.34
CA TRP A 353 -3.20 16.66 4.15
C TRP A 353 -1.79 17.04 3.69
N ASP A 354 -1.63 17.94 2.71
CA ASP A 354 -0.30 18.43 2.28
C ASP A 354 0.49 19.04 3.45
N ALA A 355 -0.16 19.87 4.27
CA ALA A 355 0.47 20.45 5.46
C ALA A 355 0.88 19.37 6.48
N LEU A 356 0.04 18.36 6.68
CA LEU A 356 0.34 17.23 7.57
C LEU A 356 1.47 16.36 7.03
N HIS A 357 1.49 16.08 5.72
CA HIS A 357 2.46 15.21 5.06
C HIS A 357 3.87 15.79 5.06
N ARG A 358 4.05 17.09 5.29
CA ARG A 358 5.38 17.72 5.48
C ARG A 358 5.98 17.47 6.86
N LEU A 359 5.22 16.91 7.79
CA LEU A 359 5.73 16.62 9.14
C LEU A 359 6.46 15.26 9.16
N PRO A 360 7.50 15.12 10.02
CA PRO A 360 8.13 13.83 10.26
C PRO A 360 7.10 12.76 10.62
N VAL A 361 7.38 11.50 10.27
CA VAL A 361 6.44 10.36 10.32
C VAL A 361 5.36 10.42 9.23
N PHE A 362 4.65 11.53 9.08
CA PHE A 362 3.58 11.66 8.10
C PHE A 362 4.08 11.72 6.66
N GLU A 363 5.29 12.24 6.43
CA GLU A 363 5.98 12.22 5.12
C GLU A 363 6.26 10.81 4.57
N ASN A 364 6.19 9.79 5.45
CA ASN A 364 6.36 8.38 5.10
C ASN A 364 5.00 7.66 4.89
N LEU A 365 3.88 8.36 5.06
CA LEU A 365 2.52 7.83 4.92
C LEU A 365 1.94 8.19 3.55
N ARG A 366 0.85 7.52 3.19
CA ARG A 366 0.09 7.78 1.97
C ARG A 366 -1.36 7.37 2.22
N VAL A 367 -2.21 7.61 1.25
CA VAL A 367 -3.61 7.20 1.29
C VAL A 367 -4.39 7.94 2.38
N PRO A 368 -4.60 9.26 2.18
CA PRO A 368 -5.37 10.11 3.07
C PRO A 368 -6.80 9.61 3.30
N SER A 369 -7.37 8.86 2.35
CA SER A 369 -8.73 8.30 2.48
C SER A 369 -8.91 7.48 3.76
N ARG A 370 -7.83 6.94 4.35
CA ARG A 370 -7.85 6.17 5.60
C ARG A 370 -8.28 7.00 6.82
N PHE A 371 -8.24 8.33 6.76
CA PHE A 371 -8.82 9.17 7.83
C PHE A 371 -10.34 9.00 7.95
N SER A 372 -11.00 8.46 6.94
CA SER A 372 -12.43 8.12 6.96
C SER A 372 -12.84 7.23 8.15
N VAL A 373 -11.92 6.46 8.76
CA VAL A 373 -12.18 5.72 9.99
C VAL A 373 -12.64 6.62 11.15
N PHE A 374 -12.09 7.84 11.26
CA PHE A 374 -12.51 8.83 12.24
C PHE A 374 -13.83 9.50 11.84
N SER A 375 -14.08 9.65 10.54
CA SER A 375 -15.39 10.09 10.04
C SER A 375 -16.48 9.10 10.46
N VAL A 376 -16.25 7.79 10.27
CA VAL A 376 -17.17 6.72 10.70
C VAL A 376 -17.38 6.72 12.21
N LEU A 377 -16.31 6.86 13.00
CA LEU A 377 -16.41 6.97 14.46
C LEU A 377 -17.36 8.11 14.89
N VAL A 378 -17.19 9.29 14.29
CA VAL A 378 -18.03 10.45 14.62
C VAL A 378 -19.46 10.26 14.09
N LEU A 379 -19.64 9.78 12.87
CA LEU A 379 -20.98 9.52 12.30
C LEU A 379 -21.75 8.49 13.14
N ALA A 380 -21.09 7.44 13.62
CA ALA A 380 -21.67 6.46 14.54
C ALA A 380 -22.10 7.09 15.87
N PHE A 381 -21.29 8.00 16.43
CA PHE A 381 -21.66 8.78 17.61
C PHE A 381 -22.88 9.69 17.35
N LEU A 382 -22.91 10.41 16.23
CA LEU A 382 -24.02 11.30 15.88
C LEU A 382 -25.32 10.52 15.68
N ALA A 383 -25.28 9.41 14.96
CA ALA A 383 -26.44 8.54 14.79
C ALA A 383 -26.96 7.99 16.13
N ALA A 384 -26.05 7.59 17.03
CA ALA A 384 -26.40 7.15 18.38
C ALA A 384 -27.08 8.24 19.22
N VAL A 385 -26.61 9.49 19.10
CA VAL A 385 -27.25 10.66 19.74
C VAL A 385 -28.65 10.86 19.17
N ALA A 386 -28.83 10.87 17.84
CA ALA A 386 -30.13 11.09 17.22
C ALA A 386 -31.17 10.05 17.65
N VAL A 387 -30.81 8.76 17.65
CA VAL A 387 -31.72 7.68 18.11
C VAL A 387 -32.06 7.86 19.59
N SER A 388 -31.07 8.15 20.44
CA SER A 388 -31.29 8.30 21.89
C SER A 388 -32.18 9.50 22.23
N GLU A 389 -32.01 10.61 21.51
CA GLU A 389 -32.79 11.83 21.74
C GLU A 389 -34.19 11.73 21.11
N GLY A 390 -34.30 11.07 19.95
CA GLY A 390 -35.59 10.72 19.36
C GLY A 390 -36.41 9.81 20.26
N GLU A 391 -35.80 8.81 20.91
CA GLU A 391 -36.46 7.96 21.90
C GLU A 391 -37.00 8.77 23.08
N LYS A 392 -36.18 9.65 23.68
CA LYS A 392 -36.61 10.52 24.78
C LYS A 392 -37.80 11.40 24.37
N TRP A 393 -37.69 12.04 23.21
CA TRP A 393 -38.73 12.90 22.67
C TRP A 393 -40.06 12.13 22.44
N LEU A 394 -40.00 10.93 21.84
CA LEU A 394 -41.19 10.10 21.65
C LEU A 394 -41.80 9.66 22.98
N ARG A 395 -40.99 9.28 23.96
CA ARG A 395 -41.47 8.87 25.30
C ARG A 395 -42.19 9.99 26.01
N GLU A 396 -41.70 11.23 25.89
CA GLU A 396 -42.36 12.41 26.41
C GLU A 396 -43.67 12.72 25.66
N ARG A 397 -43.65 12.65 24.33
CA ARG A 397 -44.79 13.01 23.48
C ARG A 397 -45.95 12.02 23.55
N LEU A 398 -45.66 10.73 23.68
CA LEU A 398 -46.64 9.65 23.72
C LEU A 398 -46.97 9.19 25.14
N ARG A 399 -46.54 9.93 26.16
CA ARG A 399 -46.77 9.60 27.56
C ARG A 399 -48.28 9.50 27.83
N GLY A 400 -48.73 8.34 28.32
CA GLY A 400 -50.15 8.07 28.61
C GLY A 400 -51.02 7.75 27.39
N SER A 401 -50.47 7.74 26.17
CA SER A 401 -51.18 7.33 24.96
C SER A 401 -51.23 5.79 24.82
N ARG A 402 -52.27 5.25 24.18
CA ARG A 402 -52.31 3.84 23.72
C ARG A 402 -51.14 3.51 22.77
N ALA A 403 -50.56 4.52 22.13
CA ALA A 403 -49.40 4.41 21.26
C ALA A 403 -48.04 4.51 21.99
N ALA A 404 -48.00 4.53 23.33
CA ALA A 404 -46.75 4.68 24.09
C ALA A 404 -45.68 3.61 23.76
N TRP A 405 -46.10 2.43 23.30
CA TRP A 405 -45.19 1.37 22.86
C TRP A 405 -44.34 1.77 21.64
N LEU A 406 -44.84 2.66 20.76
CA LEU A 406 -44.10 3.18 19.60
C LEU A 406 -42.85 3.97 20.01
N ALA A 407 -42.88 4.60 21.20
CA ALA A 407 -41.72 5.32 21.72
C ALA A 407 -40.51 4.41 22.02
N VAL A 408 -40.72 3.09 22.09
CA VAL A 408 -39.66 2.09 22.28
C VAL A 408 -39.41 1.33 20.98
N ALA A 409 -40.49 0.90 20.31
CA ALA A 409 -40.38 0.06 19.12
C ALA A 409 -39.76 0.78 17.92
N LEU A 410 -40.08 2.07 17.69
CA LEU A 410 -39.59 2.79 16.53
C LEU A 410 -38.08 3.07 16.59
N PRO A 411 -37.50 3.62 17.68
CA PRO A 411 -36.04 3.78 17.79
C PRO A 411 -35.29 2.44 17.69
N ALA A 412 -35.86 1.38 18.26
CA ALA A 412 -35.33 0.02 18.16
C ALA A 412 -35.32 -0.47 16.70
N ALA A 413 -36.45 -0.36 15.99
CA ALA A 413 -36.57 -0.79 14.59
C ALA A 413 -35.63 0.00 13.66
N VAL A 414 -35.51 1.32 13.84
CA VAL A 414 -34.57 2.16 13.08
C VAL A 414 -33.12 1.73 13.35
N ALA A 415 -32.75 1.55 14.62
CA ALA A 415 -31.41 1.11 14.99
C ALA A 415 -31.08 -0.28 14.41
N LEU A 416 -32.01 -1.24 14.52
CA LEU A 416 -31.84 -2.59 13.99
C LEU A 416 -31.75 -2.61 12.47
N GLY A 417 -32.62 -1.87 11.76
CA GLY A 417 -32.63 -1.81 10.31
C GLY A 417 -31.33 -1.24 9.73
N ILE A 418 -30.84 -0.12 10.29
CA ILE A 418 -29.59 0.50 9.84
C ILE A 418 -28.39 -0.39 10.17
N ALA A 419 -28.36 -0.98 11.36
CA ALA A 419 -27.29 -1.90 11.77
C ALA A 419 -27.26 -3.15 10.87
N ALA A 420 -28.42 -3.73 10.56
CA ALA A 420 -28.52 -4.90 9.69
C ALA A 420 -28.08 -4.59 8.27
N ASP A 421 -28.52 -3.47 7.69
CA ASP A 421 -28.10 -3.05 6.34
C ASP A 421 -26.58 -2.84 6.27
N THR A 422 -26.03 -2.04 7.20
CA THR A 422 -24.60 -1.74 7.24
C THR A 422 -23.77 -3.01 7.44
N ALA A 423 -24.09 -3.82 8.46
CA ALA A 423 -23.31 -5.02 8.78
C ALA A 423 -23.40 -6.08 7.66
N SER A 424 -24.59 -6.34 7.12
CA SER A 424 -24.75 -7.33 6.05
C SER A 424 -24.08 -6.89 4.75
N PHE A 425 -24.17 -5.61 4.39
CA PHE A 425 -23.53 -5.10 3.18
C PHE A 425 -22.00 -5.18 3.29
N ASN A 426 -21.45 -4.77 4.44
CA ASN A 426 -20.01 -4.67 4.65
C ASN A 426 -19.35 -6.03 4.95
N ALA A 427 -20.10 -7.03 5.43
CA ALA A 427 -19.58 -8.39 5.62
C ALA A 427 -19.51 -9.19 4.31
N ALA A 428 -20.30 -8.81 3.30
CA ALA A 428 -20.45 -9.57 2.05
C ALA A 428 -19.14 -9.87 1.28
N PRO A 429 -18.13 -8.98 1.25
CA PRO A 429 -16.88 -9.26 0.53
C PRO A 429 -15.96 -10.28 1.22
N ILE A 430 -16.09 -10.46 2.54
CA ILE A 430 -15.19 -11.27 3.37
C ILE A 430 -15.03 -12.73 2.88
N PRO A 431 -16.11 -13.51 2.67
CA PRO A 431 -15.97 -14.94 2.32
C PRO A 431 -15.34 -15.13 0.94
N ALA A 432 -15.58 -14.23 -0.01
CA ALA A 432 -15.01 -14.29 -1.35
C ALA A 432 -13.48 -14.11 -1.37
N LYS A 433 -12.89 -13.62 -0.27
CA LYS A 433 -11.44 -13.38 -0.16
C LYS A 433 -10.68 -14.46 0.56
N PHE A 434 -11.34 -15.27 1.39
CA PHE A 434 -10.76 -16.46 2.02
C PHE A 434 -11.08 -17.72 1.20
N ASN A 435 -10.57 -17.77 -0.03
CA ASN A 435 -10.90 -18.81 -1.00
C ASN A 435 -9.70 -19.68 -1.43
N GLU A 436 -8.47 -19.25 -1.18
CA GLU A 436 -7.28 -20.06 -1.49
C GLU A 436 -6.94 -21.02 -0.34
N PRO A 437 -6.83 -22.34 -0.59
CA PRO A 437 -6.32 -23.29 0.40
C PRO A 437 -4.83 -23.05 0.68
N PRO A 438 -4.32 -23.46 1.86
CA PRO A 438 -2.91 -23.35 2.14
C PRO A 438 -2.12 -24.28 1.19
N PRO A 439 -0.95 -23.84 0.70
CA PRO A 439 -0.10 -24.66 -0.15
C PRO A 439 0.42 -25.88 0.63
N PRO A 440 0.52 -27.06 0.00
CA PRO A 440 1.06 -28.24 0.66
C PRO A 440 2.55 -27.99 0.99
N PRO A 441 2.99 -28.34 2.21
CA PRO A 441 4.41 -28.33 2.52
C PRO A 441 5.16 -29.44 1.77
N ASP A 442 6.46 -29.29 1.60
CA ASP A 442 7.30 -30.38 1.10
C ASP A 442 7.45 -31.45 2.19
N GLU A 443 7.29 -32.73 1.82
CA GLU A 443 7.49 -33.88 2.70
C GLU A 443 8.56 -34.82 2.12
N PRO A 444 9.73 -34.98 2.80
CA PRO A 444 10.19 -34.25 3.99
C PRO A 444 10.51 -32.76 3.69
N PRO A 445 10.60 -31.89 4.71
CA PRO A 445 10.91 -30.49 4.50
C PRO A 445 12.26 -30.33 3.78
N ALA A 446 12.24 -29.70 2.59
CA ALA A 446 13.45 -29.41 1.84
C ALA A 446 14.39 -28.49 2.65
N PRO A 447 15.73 -28.55 2.45
CA PRO A 447 16.64 -27.54 3.00
C PRO A 447 16.26 -26.13 2.54
N MET A 448 16.53 -25.13 3.37
CA MET A 448 16.25 -23.75 2.97
C MET A 448 17.20 -23.33 1.85
N VAL A 449 16.63 -22.93 0.71
CA VAL A 449 17.36 -22.40 -0.45
C VAL A 449 16.74 -21.10 -0.95
N GLN A 450 17.56 -20.21 -1.52
CA GLN A 450 17.05 -19.02 -2.19
C GLN A 450 16.47 -19.36 -3.55
N SER A 451 15.26 -18.88 -3.81
CA SER A 451 14.57 -19.03 -5.08
C SER A 451 14.18 -17.67 -5.63
N ARG A 452 13.99 -17.57 -6.95
CA ARG A 452 13.53 -16.32 -7.57
C ARG A 452 12.22 -15.83 -6.94
N GLY A 453 11.32 -16.78 -6.69
CA GLY A 453 10.04 -16.59 -6.01
C GLY A 453 9.12 -15.55 -6.63
N SER A 454 8.08 -15.17 -5.90
CA SER A 454 7.07 -14.18 -6.28
C SER A 454 6.56 -13.43 -5.06
N TYR A 455 6.57 -12.10 -5.14
CA TYR A 455 6.08 -11.26 -4.04
C TYR A 455 4.56 -11.44 -3.79
N LYS A 456 3.79 -11.90 -4.77
CA LYS A 456 2.34 -12.13 -4.62
C LYS A 456 2.00 -13.44 -3.92
N ARG A 457 2.95 -14.39 -3.83
CA ARG A 457 2.75 -15.72 -3.22
C ARG A 457 3.86 -16.04 -2.23
N MET A 458 4.22 -15.08 -1.38
CA MET A 458 5.33 -15.25 -0.42
C MET A 458 5.08 -16.40 0.56
N TYR A 459 3.83 -16.61 0.99
CA TYR A 459 3.46 -17.71 1.87
C TYR A 459 3.72 -19.09 1.24
N ASP A 460 3.48 -19.25 -0.07
CA ASP A 460 3.75 -20.47 -0.83
C ASP A 460 5.21 -20.87 -0.85
N HIS A 461 6.11 -19.88 -0.87
CA HIS A 461 7.55 -20.12 -0.86
C HIS A 461 7.98 -20.65 0.50
N LEU A 462 7.50 -20.05 1.59
CA LEU A 462 7.80 -20.52 2.94
C LEU A 462 7.29 -21.94 3.20
N ALA A 463 6.09 -22.30 2.72
CA ALA A 463 5.55 -23.64 2.89
C ALA A 463 6.46 -24.73 2.31
N ARG A 464 7.22 -24.41 1.25
CA ARG A 464 8.21 -25.29 0.60
C ARG A 464 9.64 -25.05 1.10
N ASN A 465 9.78 -24.37 2.23
CA ASN A 465 11.05 -23.93 2.80
C ASN A 465 11.96 -23.12 1.84
N ARG A 466 11.39 -22.34 0.92
CA ARG A 466 12.17 -21.53 -0.05
C ARG A 466 12.17 -20.06 0.32
N GLY A 467 13.34 -19.44 0.29
CA GLY A 467 13.46 -17.99 0.32
C GLY A 467 13.08 -17.35 -1.01
N SER A 468 12.49 -16.16 -0.96
CA SER A 468 12.06 -15.42 -2.15
C SER A 468 12.92 -14.17 -2.34
N LEU A 469 13.67 -14.13 -3.45
CA LEU A 469 14.44 -12.96 -3.86
C LEU A 469 13.54 -11.84 -4.39
N ALA A 470 12.45 -12.20 -5.07
CA ALA A 470 11.35 -11.29 -5.39
C ALA A 470 10.43 -11.15 -4.18
N CYS A 471 10.36 -9.96 -3.58
CA CYS A 471 9.66 -9.75 -2.32
C CYS A 471 8.91 -8.42 -2.31
N GLN A 472 7.96 -8.31 -1.38
CA GLN A 472 7.36 -7.06 -0.96
C GLN A 472 8.09 -6.59 0.30
N GLU A 473 8.79 -5.46 0.20
CA GLU A 473 9.35 -4.75 1.33
C GLU A 473 9.14 -3.26 1.08
N ILE A 474 8.59 -2.59 2.08
CA ILE A 474 8.14 -1.21 2.00
C ILE A 474 9.31 -0.25 2.24
N ASN A 475 10.24 -0.63 3.11
CA ASN A 475 11.47 0.12 3.36
C ASN A 475 12.52 -0.23 2.28
N ALA A 476 13.27 0.75 1.80
CA ALA A 476 14.27 0.53 0.74
C ALA A 476 15.52 -0.17 1.30
N ILE A 477 15.42 -1.48 1.53
CA ILE A 477 16.53 -2.26 2.07
C ILE A 477 17.62 -2.52 1.01
N PRO A 478 18.90 -2.42 1.38
CA PRO A 478 20.00 -2.88 0.54
C PRO A 478 19.82 -4.37 0.22
N ARG A 479 19.95 -4.73 -1.06
CA ARG A 479 19.92 -6.11 -1.54
C ARG A 479 21.21 -6.40 -2.29
N SER A 480 21.85 -7.51 -1.96
CA SER A 480 23.10 -7.88 -2.61
C SER A 480 22.84 -8.45 -4.01
N PRO A 481 23.58 -8.03 -5.05
CA PRO A 481 23.57 -8.73 -6.34
C PRO A 481 24.17 -10.13 -6.24
N ARG A 482 24.94 -10.42 -5.17
CA ARG A 482 25.54 -11.74 -4.93
C ARG A 482 24.57 -12.73 -4.29
N VAL A 483 23.41 -12.29 -3.82
CA VAL A 483 22.38 -13.17 -3.25
C VAL A 483 21.44 -13.58 -4.39
N GLN A 484 21.57 -14.83 -4.84
CA GLN A 484 20.91 -15.33 -6.04
C GLN A 484 20.60 -16.82 -5.94
N VAL A 485 19.81 -17.34 -6.88
CA VAL A 485 19.55 -18.78 -6.99
C VAL A 485 20.85 -19.49 -7.40
N ARG A 486 21.26 -20.51 -6.65
CA ARG A 486 22.51 -21.25 -6.85
C ARG A 486 22.43 -22.61 -6.13
N ASP A 487 23.39 -23.49 -6.42
CA ASP A 487 23.43 -24.84 -5.86
C ASP A 487 23.88 -24.89 -4.39
N ALA A 488 24.62 -23.88 -3.92
CA ALA A 488 25.14 -23.80 -2.56
C ALA A 488 24.71 -22.51 -1.86
N GLU A 489 24.20 -22.62 -0.64
CA GLU A 489 23.77 -21.48 0.18
C GLU A 489 24.90 -20.87 1.03
N TYR A 490 26.09 -21.46 0.98
CA TYR A 490 27.29 -21.02 1.68
C TYR A 490 28.55 -21.54 0.96
N GLY A 491 29.68 -20.87 1.16
CA GLY A 491 30.96 -21.28 0.57
C GLY A 491 32.12 -20.36 0.96
N LEU A 492 33.30 -20.60 0.39
CA LEU A 492 34.49 -19.76 0.60
C LEU A 492 34.80 -18.90 -0.64
N LEU A 493 35.51 -17.80 -0.39
CA LEU A 493 36.15 -16.96 -1.38
C LEU A 493 37.63 -16.79 -1.00
N PRO A 494 38.58 -17.17 -1.89
CA PRO A 494 38.35 -17.88 -3.15
C PRO A 494 37.81 -19.31 -2.92
N ALA A 495 37.19 -19.92 -3.94
CA ALA A 495 36.43 -21.18 -3.78
C ALA A 495 37.31 -22.39 -3.46
N ASP A 496 38.59 -22.34 -3.82
CA ASP A 496 39.63 -23.33 -3.55
C ASP A 496 40.29 -23.17 -2.17
N ALA A 497 39.89 -22.17 -1.38
CA ALA A 497 40.44 -21.91 -0.06
C ALA A 497 40.06 -22.95 1.01
N GLY A 498 39.22 -23.94 0.68
CA GLY A 498 38.83 -24.99 1.62
C GLY A 498 37.41 -25.53 1.42
N THR A 499 36.84 -26.09 2.49
CA THR A 499 35.48 -26.68 2.47
C THR A 499 34.58 -26.08 3.55
N VAL A 500 33.28 -26.00 3.26
CA VAL A 500 32.24 -25.56 4.20
C VAL A 500 31.13 -26.60 4.25
N ARG A 501 30.71 -26.97 5.46
CA ARG A 501 29.60 -27.89 5.70
C ARG A 501 28.63 -27.32 6.73
N LEU A 502 27.34 -27.36 6.45
CA LEU A 502 26.31 -27.01 7.43
C LEU A 502 26.23 -28.07 8.53
N ILE A 503 26.26 -27.61 9.78
CA ILE A 503 26.03 -28.44 10.97
C ILE A 503 24.54 -28.44 11.27
N ASP A 504 23.99 -27.25 11.48
CA ASP A 504 22.57 -27.00 11.70
C ASP A 504 22.23 -25.57 11.27
N TRP A 505 20.92 -25.31 11.17
CA TRP A 505 20.40 -24.04 10.69
C TRP A 505 19.10 -23.69 11.39
N SER A 506 18.97 -22.43 11.78
CA SER A 506 17.73 -21.77 12.16
C SER A 506 17.65 -20.38 11.51
N PRO A 507 16.51 -19.68 11.60
CA PRO A 507 16.40 -18.31 11.11
C PRO A 507 17.42 -17.35 11.74
N ASN A 508 17.72 -17.47 13.03
CA ASN A 508 18.63 -16.55 13.72
C ASN A 508 20.04 -17.10 13.92
N GLU A 509 20.29 -18.38 13.62
CA GLU A 509 21.55 -19.02 13.88
C GLU A 509 21.98 -19.94 12.72
N ILE A 510 23.23 -19.80 12.27
CA ILE A 510 23.79 -20.64 11.22
C ILE A 510 25.11 -21.22 11.73
N ASN A 511 25.17 -22.54 11.88
CA ASN A 511 26.36 -23.24 12.36
C ASN A 511 27.06 -23.98 11.21
N LEU A 512 28.29 -23.58 10.93
CA LEU A 512 29.07 -24.08 9.79
C LEU A 512 30.39 -24.68 10.28
N GLU A 513 30.76 -25.84 9.77
CA GLU A 513 32.10 -26.38 9.86
C GLU A 513 32.90 -25.87 8.67
N VAL A 514 33.99 -25.14 8.95
CA VAL A 514 34.83 -24.51 7.93
C VAL A 514 36.25 -25.04 8.09
N ALA A 515 36.78 -25.66 7.04
CA ALA A 515 38.17 -26.06 6.97
C ALA A 515 38.85 -25.21 5.89
N ALA A 516 39.50 -24.13 6.31
CA ALA A 516 40.18 -23.19 5.42
C ALA A 516 41.69 -23.44 5.39
N THR A 517 42.30 -23.56 4.21
CA THR A 517 43.75 -23.78 4.05
C THR A 517 44.53 -22.47 4.18
N VAL A 518 43.90 -21.35 3.85
CA VAL A 518 44.41 -19.98 3.97
C VAL A 518 43.34 -19.09 4.61
N PRO A 519 43.68 -17.90 5.14
CA PRO A 519 42.67 -16.92 5.52
C PRO A 519 41.74 -16.65 4.34
N ALA A 520 40.43 -16.81 4.57
CA ALA A 520 39.44 -16.81 3.51
C ALA A 520 38.17 -16.09 3.95
N ARG A 521 37.29 -15.78 3.00
CA ARG A 521 35.98 -15.20 3.28
C ARG A 521 34.89 -16.25 3.12
N LEU A 522 34.29 -16.65 4.23
CA LEU A 522 33.05 -17.42 4.24
C LEU A 522 31.91 -16.51 3.79
N TRP A 523 31.12 -16.93 2.81
CA TRP A 523 29.90 -16.24 2.40
C TRP A 523 28.67 -17.10 2.69
N VAL A 524 27.57 -16.43 3.01
CA VAL A 524 26.23 -17.01 3.14
C VAL A 524 25.34 -16.34 2.08
N ASN A 525 24.47 -17.10 1.44
CA ASN A 525 23.56 -16.60 0.41
C ASN A 525 22.36 -15.84 1.00
N GLN A 526 22.67 -14.88 1.87
CA GLN A 526 21.72 -13.96 2.49
C GLN A 526 22.29 -12.55 2.54
N ASN A 527 21.42 -11.54 2.64
CA ASN A 527 21.84 -10.16 2.81
C ASN A 527 22.52 -9.95 4.17
N HIS A 528 23.50 -9.06 4.18
CA HIS A 528 24.16 -8.58 5.39
C HIS A 528 23.24 -7.67 6.20
N HIS A 529 23.40 -7.73 7.52
CA HIS A 529 22.83 -6.77 8.46
C HIS A 529 23.72 -6.66 9.69
N GLN A 530 23.80 -5.47 10.29
CA GLN A 530 24.64 -5.19 11.48
C GLN A 530 24.29 -6.01 12.73
N GLY A 531 23.14 -6.69 12.72
CA GLY A 531 22.71 -7.58 13.80
C GLY A 531 23.41 -8.95 13.79
N TRP A 532 24.14 -9.29 12.73
CA TRP A 532 24.90 -10.55 12.64
C TRP A 532 26.22 -10.47 13.41
N SER A 533 26.55 -11.56 14.10
CA SER A 533 27.80 -11.74 14.84
C SER A 533 28.36 -13.14 14.56
N SER A 534 29.69 -13.29 14.68
CA SER A 534 30.38 -14.56 14.47
C SER A 534 31.18 -14.95 15.72
N SER A 535 31.23 -16.24 16.02
CA SER A 535 32.13 -16.82 17.05
C SER A 535 33.59 -16.87 16.62
N VAL A 536 33.85 -16.88 15.31
CA VAL A 536 35.20 -16.94 14.72
C VAL A 536 35.31 -15.87 13.64
N GLY A 537 36.38 -15.09 13.69
CA GLY A 537 36.62 -14.03 12.71
C GLY A 537 35.64 -12.85 12.86
N THR A 538 35.56 -12.04 11.81
CA THR A 538 34.74 -10.82 11.80
C THR A 538 33.67 -10.89 10.72
N VAL A 539 32.43 -10.54 11.07
CA VAL A 539 31.35 -10.39 10.10
C VAL A 539 31.64 -9.17 9.22
N GLU A 540 31.53 -9.35 7.91
CA GLU A 540 31.77 -8.35 6.88
C GLU A 540 30.63 -8.34 5.85
N SER A 541 30.54 -7.24 5.11
CA SER A 541 29.65 -7.11 3.97
C SER A 541 30.47 -7.13 2.68
N LEU A 542 30.15 -8.04 1.76
CA LEU A 542 30.68 -8.02 0.39
C LEU A 542 29.54 -7.71 -0.57
N GLU A 543 29.47 -6.48 -1.08
CA GLU A 543 28.34 -6.02 -1.91
C GLU A 543 26.99 -6.30 -1.22
N ASN A 544 26.90 -6.08 0.09
CA ASN A 544 25.75 -6.41 0.94
C ASN A 544 25.44 -7.90 1.12
N GLN A 545 26.30 -8.81 0.71
CA GLN A 545 26.20 -10.22 1.07
C GLN A 545 26.74 -10.44 2.49
N LEU A 546 26.08 -11.30 3.28
CA LEU A 546 26.58 -11.73 4.58
C LEU A 546 27.87 -12.55 4.40
N THR A 547 28.98 -12.06 4.94
CA THR A 547 30.27 -12.74 4.88
C THR A 547 31.00 -12.71 6.22
N VAL A 548 31.97 -13.60 6.40
CA VAL A 548 32.82 -13.69 7.59
C VAL A 548 34.26 -13.89 7.14
N ARG A 549 35.18 -13.06 7.64
CA ARG A 549 36.62 -13.28 7.44
C ARG A 549 37.09 -14.33 8.43
N VAL A 550 37.39 -15.54 7.94
CA VAL A 550 37.81 -16.67 8.76
C VAL A 550 39.32 -16.90 8.63
N PRO A 551 40.04 -17.18 9.74
CA PRO A 551 41.45 -17.54 9.67
C PRO A 551 41.63 -18.95 9.09
N ALA A 552 42.85 -19.28 8.65
CA ALA A 552 43.20 -20.64 8.27
C ALA A 552 42.98 -21.62 9.44
N GLY A 553 42.71 -22.88 9.13
CA GLY A 553 42.43 -23.95 10.09
C GLY A 553 41.00 -24.50 10.01
N LYS A 554 40.70 -25.43 10.93
CA LYS A 554 39.36 -26.01 11.10
C LYS A 554 38.62 -25.28 12.21
N HIS A 555 37.48 -24.70 11.88
CA HIS A 555 36.67 -23.87 12.77
C HIS A 555 35.22 -24.32 12.75
N ARG A 556 34.55 -24.23 13.90
CA ARG A 556 33.09 -24.23 13.96
C ARG A 556 32.62 -22.79 14.02
N VAL A 557 32.18 -22.26 12.89
CA VAL A 557 31.72 -20.89 12.75
C VAL A 557 30.23 -20.84 13.07
N ARG A 558 29.92 -20.35 14.26
CA ARG A 558 28.57 -19.99 14.70
C ARG A 558 28.26 -18.54 14.35
N LEU A 559 27.30 -18.33 13.46
CA LEU A 559 26.73 -17.02 13.12
C LEU A 559 25.41 -16.81 13.86
N VAL A 560 25.25 -15.70 14.56
CA VAL A 560 24.03 -15.37 15.32
C VAL A 560 23.52 -13.99 14.95
N TYR A 561 22.22 -13.91 14.65
CA TYR A 561 21.51 -12.66 14.42
C TYR A 561 20.81 -12.17 15.69
N ARG A 562 20.95 -10.87 15.96
CA ARG A 562 20.25 -10.16 17.03
C ARG A 562 19.76 -8.82 16.52
N THR A 563 18.45 -8.58 16.60
CA THR A 563 17.82 -7.32 16.19
C THR A 563 18.26 -6.20 17.13
N PRO A 564 18.91 -5.14 16.61
CA PRO A 564 19.24 -3.97 17.40
C PRO A 564 18.00 -3.36 18.06
N GLY A 565 18.09 -3.02 19.35
CA GLY A 565 17.01 -2.37 20.11
C GLY A 565 15.89 -3.28 20.63
N LEU A 566 15.70 -4.49 20.10
CA LEU A 566 14.59 -5.37 20.48
C LEU A 566 14.60 -5.74 21.97
N ARG A 567 15.74 -6.21 22.49
CA ARG A 567 15.84 -6.64 23.92
C ARG A 567 15.60 -5.48 24.88
N THR A 568 16.20 -4.32 24.62
CA THR A 568 15.95 -3.10 25.41
C THR A 568 14.47 -2.72 25.36
N GLY A 569 13.87 -2.78 24.17
CA GLY A 569 12.45 -2.54 23.98
C GLY A 569 11.56 -3.50 24.76
N LEU A 570 11.88 -4.80 24.77
CA LEU A 570 11.16 -5.80 25.57
C LEU A 570 11.20 -5.49 27.07
N VAL A 571 12.37 -5.14 27.61
CA VAL A 571 12.49 -4.73 29.03
C VAL A 571 11.63 -3.51 29.32
N LEU A 572 11.68 -2.48 28.46
CA LEU A 572 10.88 -1.25 28.63
C LEU A 572 9.38 -1.52 28.53
N SER A 573 8.94 -2.39 27.62
CA SER A 573 7.54 -2.83 27.51
C SER A 573 7.06 -3.53 28.76
N VAL A 574 7.85 -4.46 29.32
CA VAL A 574 7.53 -5.17 30.56
C VAL A 574 7.48 -4.20 31.75
N VAL A 575 8.47 -3.32 31.87
CA VAL A 575 8.50 -2.28 32.92
C VAL A 575 7.29 -1.35 32.79
N GLY A 576 6.96 -0.90 31.58
CA GLY A 576 5.77 -0.08 31.31
C GLY A 576 4.48 -0.76 31.77
N ALA A 577 4.29 -2.02 31.41
CA ALA A 577 3.12 -2.80 31.83
C ALA A 577 3.07 -2.96 33.37
N ALA A 578 4.20 -3.24 34.00
CA ALA A 578 4.31 -3.37 35.45
C ALA A 578 4.01 -2.04 36.17
N LEU A 579 4.51 -0.90 35.67
CA LEU A 579 4.25 0.42 36.23
C LEU A 579 2.78 0.79 36.15
N ILE A 580 2.12 0.53 35.01
CA ILE A 580 0.69 0.73 34.85
C ILE A 580 -0.08 -0.15 35.85
N GLY A 581 0.24 -1.45 35.92
CA GLY A 581 -0.40 -2.37 36.87
C GLY A 581 -0.23 -1.93 38.33
N ALA A 582 0.99 -1.55 38.71
CA ALA A 582 1.32 -1.06 40.04
C ALA A 582 0.54 0.22 40.39
N TRP A 583 0.40 1.16 39.45
CA TRP A 583 -0.38 2.39 39.67
C TRP A 583 -1.84 2.08 40.02
N PHE A 584 -2.48 1.16 39.30
CA PHE A 584 -3.86 0.76 39.59
C PHE A 584 -4.00 0.01 40.94
N VAL A 585 -3.03 -0.85 41.28
CA VAL A 585 -3.04 -1.59 42.56
C VAL A 585 -2.83 -0.63 43.75
N LEU A 586 -1.84 0.26 43.67
CA LEU A 586 -1.50 1.21 44.73
C LEU A 586 -2.61 2.23 44.96
N ASP A 587 -3.21 2.79 43.91
CA ASP A 587 -4.35 3.72 44.07
C ASP A 587 -5.56 3.02 44.71
N ARG A 588 -5.83 1.76 44.36
CA ARG A 588 -6.90 0.97 45.00
C ARG A 588 -6.62 0.73 46.48
N ARG A 589 -5.37 0.40 46.85
CA ARG A 589 -4.96 0.22 48.25
C ARG A 589 -5.02 1.53 49.03
N TRP A 590 -4.56 2.63 48.46
CA TRP A 590 -4.61 3.95 49.10
C TRP A 590 -6.04 4.42 49.32
N ARG A 591 -6.94 4.25 48.35
CA ARG A 591 -8.37 4.55 48.53
C ARG A 591 -9.01 3.67 49.60
N ARG A 592 -8.69 2.38 49.68
CA ARG A 592 -9.18 1.48 50.75
C ARG A 592 -8.60 1.85 52.13
N GLY A 593 -7.32 2.19 52.20
CA GLY A 593 -6.63 2.59 53.43
C GLY A 593 -7.08 3.95 53.96
N ALA A 594 -7.26 4.94 53.10
CA ALA A 594 -7.80 6.26 53.44
C ALA A 594 -9.25 6.16 53.96
N PHE A 595 -10.06 5.26 53.40
CA PHE A 595 -11.40 4.94 53.92
C PHE A 595 -11.37 4.20 55.28
N SER A 596 -10.27 3.52 55.63
CA SER A 596 -10.11 2.88 56.94
C SER A 596 -9.48 3.81 58.00
N ALA A 597 -8.64 4.76 57.58
CA ALA A 597 -7.94 5.70 58.47
C ALA A 597 -8.79 6.93 58.83
N PHE A 598 -9.72 7.33 57.95
CA PHE A 598 -10.79 8.24 58.31
C PHE A 598 -11.99 7.41 58.78
N GLY A 599 -12.09 7.17 60.09
CA GLY A 599 -13.26 6.61 60.75
C GLY A 599 -14.47 7.52 60.58
N PHE A 600 -15.08 7.54 59.40
CA PHE A 600 -16.35 8.21 59.17
C PHE A 600 -17.46 7.25 59.57
N ARG A 601 -18.00 7.44 60.78
CA ARG A 601 -19.31 6.91 61.15
C ARG A 601 -20.30 7.34 60.07
N SER A 602 -20.99 6.38 59.47
CA SER A 602 -22.10 6.62 58.57
C SER A 602 -23.28 7.21 59.36
N SER A 603 -23.30 8.52 59.57
CA SER A 603 -24.57 9.22 59.71
C SER A 603 -25.15 9.35 58.31
N ALA A 604 -26.17 8.55 58.02
CA ALA A 604 -26.98 8.68 56.81
C ALA A 604 -27.43 10.15 56.66
N PRO A 605 -27.13 10.83 55.54
CA PRO A 605 -27.81 12.07 55.22
C PRO A 605 -29.26 11.71 54.87
N GLY A 606 -30.20 12.32 55.60
CA GLY A 606 -31.61 12.31 55.25
C GLY A 606 -31.79 12.68 53.77
N ALA A 607 -32.65 11.92 53.11
CA ALA A 607 -33.13 12.21 51.77
C ALA A 607 -33.91 13.52 51.80
N ASP A 608 -33.20 14.63 51.57
CA ASP A 608 -33.83 15.88 51.16
C ASP A 608 -33.01 16.48 50.02
N SER A 609 -32.94 15.73 48.93
CA SER A 609 -32.57 16.28 47.64
C SER A 609 -33.75 17.10 47.13
N ARG A 610 -33.78 18.40 47.46
CA ARG A 610 -34.44 19.38 46.58
C ARG A 610 -33.77 19.24 45.21
N LEU A 611 -34.42 18.45 44.35
CA LEU A 611 -34.23 18.49 42.92
C LEU A 611 -34.46 19.94 42.50
N THR A 612 -33.38 20.67 42.27
CA THR A 612 -33.42 21.79 41.34
C THR A 612 -33.68 21.19 39.97
N THR A 613 -34.97 21.02 39.68
CA THR A 613 -35.46 20.89 38.32
C THR A 613 -35.01 22.13 37.57
N HIS A 614 -33.87 22.04 36.88
CA HIS A 614 -33.68 22.86 35.70
C HIS A 614 -34.75 22.40 34.71
N ASP A 615 -35.90 23.08 34.76
CA ASP A 615 -37.01 22.97 33.84
C ASP A 615 -36.53 23.48 32.47
N SER A 616 -35.68 22.70 31.80
CA SER A 616 -35.47 22.85 30.36
C SER A 616 -36.56 22.03 29.67
N ARG A 617 -37.79 22.56 29.71
CA ARG A 617 -38.84 22.15 28.77
C ARG A 617 -38.23 22.13 27.37
N PRO A 618 -38.55 21.16 26.49
CA PRO A 618 -38.30 21.33 25.08
C PRO A 618 -39.08 22.57 24.66
N ALA A 619 -38.40 23.69 24.46
CA ALA A 619 -39.05 24.90 23.99
C ALA A 619 -39.73 24.55 22.68
N ALA A 620 -41.05 24.75 22.61
CA ALA A 620 -41.79 24.64 21.37
C ALA A 620 -41.03 25.44 20.30
N PHE A 621 -40.87 24.85 19.11
CA PHE A 621 -40.17 25.42 17.96
C PHE A 621 -40.72 26.81 17.62
N SER A 622 -40.18 27.85 18.26
CA SER A 622 -40.57 29.24 18.06
C SER A 622 -39.56 29.91 17.15
N ARG A 623 -40.01 30.90 16.36
CA ARG A 623 -39.16 31.70 15.47
C ARG A 623 -37.97 32.36 16.20
N ARG A 624 -38.10 32.63 17.50
CA ARG A 624 -37.04 33.18 18.37
C ARG A 624 -36.02 32.13 18.83
N TRP A 625 -36.40 30.83 18.90
CA TRP A 625 -35.47 29.73 19.16
C TRP A 625 -34.49 29.55 18.01
N TRP A 626 -35.00 29.61 16.76
CA TRP A 626 -34.17 29.57 15.55
C TRP A 626 -33.08 30.64 15.60
N LEU A 627 -33.41 31.91 15.84
CA LEU A 627 -32.43 33.02 15.85
C LEU A 627 -31.35 32.92 16.95
N LYS A 628 -31.71 32.50 18.18
CA LYS A 628 -30.76 32.40 19.30
C LYS A 628 -29.89 31.13 19.27
N ALA A 629 -30.40 30.05 18.68
CA ALA A 629 -29.63 28.83 18.46
C ALA A 629 -28.74 28.95 17.23
N PHE A 630 -29.19 29.55 16.12
CA PHE A 630 -28.44 29.54 14.85
C PHE A 630 -27.23 30.48 14.83
N ALA A 631 -27.29 31.72 15.31
CA ALA A 631 -26.21 32.68 15.02
C ALA A 631 -24.80 32.27 15.57
N PRO A 632 -24.65 31.87 16.86
CA PRO A 632 -23.37 31.33 17.34
C PRO A 632 -23.11 29.87 16.93
N SER A 633 -24.15 29.13 16.50
CA SER A 633 -24.01 27.75 16.00
C SER A 633 -23.59 27.68 14.53
N ALA A 634 -23.98 28.69 13.74
CA ALA A 634 -23.61 28.86 12.34
C ALA A 634 -22.09 29.02 12.22
N ALA A 635 -21.43 29.77 13.12
CA ALA A 635 -19.98 29.86 13.13
C ALA A 635 -19.29 28.50 13.32
N PHE A 636 -19.78 27.63 14.21
CA PHE A 636 -19.23 26.29 14.40
C PHE A 636 -19.51 25.35 13.22
N VAL A 637 -20.70 25.42 12.60
CA VAL A 637 -21.02 24.67 11.38
C VAL A 637 -20.17 25.16 10.21
N VAL A 638 -19.98 26.47 10.09
CA VAL A 638 -19.12 27.11 9.09
C VAL A 638 -17.66 26.75 9.32
N VAL A 639 -17.18 26.59 10.56
CA VAL A 639 -15.82 26.08 10.81
C VAL A 639 -15.71 24.59 10.45
N ALA A 640 -16.66 23.75 10.87
CA ALA A 640 -16.66 22.32 10.57
C ALA A 640 -16.78 22.02 9.07
N ALA A 641 -17.63 22.77 8.35
CA ALA A 641 -17.76 22.68 6.89
C ALA A 641 -16.66 23.49 6.18
N GLY A 642 -16.11 24.52 6.82
CA GLY A 642 -15.14 25.44 6.24
C GLY A 642 -13.80 24.78 5.97
N VAL A 643 -13.32 23.88 6.83
CA VAL A 643 -12.06 23.17 6.57
C VAL A 643 -12.11 22.37 5.24
N PRO A 644 -13.10 21.49 5.00
CA PRO A 644 -13.20 20.80 3.71
C PRO A 644 -13.56 21.74 2.56
N ILE A 645 -14.42 22.74 2.76
CA ILE A 645 -14.79 23.71 1.70
C ILE A 645 -13.58 24.54 1.27
N VAL A 646 -12.80 25.08 2.20
CA VAL A 646 -11.55 25.83 1.91
C VAL A 646 -10.56 24.92 1.20
N SER A 647 -10.44 23.65 1.59
CA SER A 647 -9.58 22.69 0.90
C SER A 647 -10.00 22.48 -0.56
N LEU A 648 -11.31 22.45 -0.82
CA LEU A 648 -11.86 22.33 -2.18
C LEU A 648 -11.71 23.63 -2.99
N LEU A 649 -11.79 24.79 -2.35
CA LEU A 649 -11.56 26.09 -3.00
C LEU A 649 -10.07 26.34 -3.30
N ALA A 650 -9.18 25.78 -2.47
CA ALA A 650 -7.74 25.79 -2.68
C ALA A 650 -7.27 24.65 -3.60
N ALA A 651 -8.19 23.81 -4.11
CA ALA A 651 -7.83 22.73 -5.01
C ALA A 651 -7.28 23.30 -6.31
N GLU A 652 -6.12 22.81 -6.74
CA GLU A 652 -5.58 23.16 -8.06
C GLU A 652 -6.52 22.72 -9.19
N THR A 653 -6.37 23.34 -10.37
CA THR A 653 -7.09 22.97 -11.59
C THR A 653 -7.01 21.46 -11.83
N SER A 654 -8.10 20.91 -12.39
CA SER A 654 -8.22 19.47 -12.53
C SER A 654 -7.11 18.93 -13.44
N ASP A 655 -6.49 17.81 -13.08
CA ASP A 655 -5.37 17.29 -13.88
C ASP A 655 -5.81 16.82 -15.27
N ALA A 656 -7.10 16.54 -15.48
CA ALA A 656 -7.65 16.29 -16.82
C ALA A 656 -7.54 17.52 -17.72
N GLU A 657 -7.76 18.71 -17.16
CA GLU A 657 -7.62 19.99 -17.85
C GLU A 657 -6.14 20.31 -18.09
N LEU A 658 -5.29 20.16 -17.06
CA LEU A 658 -3.83 20.35 -17.19
C LEU A 658 -3.18 19.38 -18.18
N VAL A 659 -3.60 18.11 -18.20
CA VAL A 659 -3.14 17.14 -19.20
C VAL A 659 -3.63 17.53 -20.60
N GLY A 660 -4.84 18.09 -20.70
CA GLY A 660 -5.34 18.73 -21.93
C GLY A 660 -4.45 19.88 -22.40
N GLU A 661 -4.05 20.78 -21.50
CA GLU A 661 -3.14 21.89 -21.78
C GLU A 661 -1.75 21.40 -22.20
N VAL A 662 -1.17 20.43 -21.48
CA VAL A 662 0.12 19.82 -21.82
C VAL A 662 0.06 19.18 -23.21
N ALA A 663 -0.99 18.40 -23.50
CA ALA A 663 -1.18 17.83 -24.83
C ALA A 663 -1.36 18.91 -25.90
N GLY A 664 -2.11 19.98 -25.60
CA GLY A 664 -2.31 21.14 -26.46
C GLY A 664 -1.02 21.92 -26.74
N ALA A 665 -0.08 21.95 -25.80
CA ALA A 665 1.23 22.57 -25.99
C ALA A 665 2.18 21.73 -26.86
N ILE A 666 2.09 20.39 -26.75
CA ILE A 666 2.96 19.46 -27.48
C ILE A 666 2.49 19.28 -28.93
N ARG A 667 1.18 19.05 -29.13
CA ARG A 667 0.60 18.57 -30.40
C ARG A 667 0.92 19.46 -31.62
N PRO A 668 0.88 20.80 -31.55
CA PRO A 668 1.20 21.67 -32.70
C PRO A 668 2.66 21.57 -33.15
N ARG A 669 3.56 21.07 -32.28
CA ARG A 669 5.01 21.03 -32.49
C ARG A 669 5.57 19.62 -32.64
N PHE A 670 4.70 18.61 -32.48
CA PHE A 670 5.05 17.20 -32.61
C PHE A 670 5.24 16.84 -34.10
N ARG A 671 6.42 16.33 -34.46
CA ARG A 671 6.81 16.03 -35.86
C ARG A 671 7.03 14.53 -36.05
N GLU A 672 7.11 14.09 -37.30
CA GLU A 672 7.48 12.71 -37.63
C GLU A 672 8.86 12.36 -37.04
N GLY A 673 8.93 11.26 -36.30
CA GLY A 673 10.13 10.82 -35.57
C GLY A 673 10.24 11.34 -34.13
N ASP A 674 9.32 12.20 -33.67
CA ASP A 674 9.23 12.55 -32.26
C ASP A 674 8.61 11.41 -31.44
N VAL A 675 9.00 11.30 -30.17
CA VAL A 675 8.38 10.40 -29.19
C VAL A 675 7.95 11.15 -27.93
N LEU A 676 6.84 10.72 -27.34
CA LEU A 676 6.33 11.20 -26.06
C LEU A 676 6.69 10.20 -24.96
N GLN A 677 7.36 10.67 -23.91
CA GLN A 677 7.63 9.92 -22.70
C GLN A 677 7.03 10.64 -21.49
N LEU A 678 6.27 9.91 -20.69
CA LEU A 678 5.63 10.42 -19.49
C LEU A 678 6.36 9.89 -18.26
N ASN A 679 6.57 10.75 -17.26
CA ASN A 679 7.14 10.40 -15.98
C ASN A 679 6.24 10.90 -14.85
N PRO A 680 5.48 9.99 -14.18
CA PRO A 680 5.52 8.54 -14.34
C PRO A 680 4.77 8.08 -15.61
N SER A 681 5.07 6.87 -16.08
CA SER A 681 4.60 6.37 -17.38
C SER A 681 3.09 6.11 -17.47
N TRP A 682 2.43 6.03 -16.31
CA TRP A 682 0.97 5.95 -16.18
C TRP A 682 0.28 7.33 -16.15
N ALA A 683 1.03 8.44 -16.22
CA ALA A 683 0.47 9.80 -16.32
C ALA A 683 -0.20 10.09 -17.68
N GLY A 684 -0.28 9.12 -18.60
CA GLY A 684 -1.01 9.30 -19.87
C GLY A 684 -1.06 8.13 -20.84
N ALA A 685 -0.59 6.93 -20.47
CA ALA A 685 -0.82 5.74 -21.30
C ALA A 685 -2.34 5.50 -21.46
N GLY A 686 -2.85 5.67 -22.69
CA GLY A 686 -4.27 5.50 -23.04
C GLY A 686 -5.15 6.74 -22.87
N GLN A 687 -4.59 7.90 -22.51
CA GLN A 687 -5.38 9.12 -22.34
C GLN A 687 -5.75 9.78 -23.68
N ARG A 688 -7.04 10.13 -23.85
CA ARG A 688 -7.56 10.80 -25.06
C ARG A 688 -6.78 12.06 -25.45
N PRO A 689 -6.33 12.94 -24.53
CA PRO A 689 -5.54 14.11 -24.88
C PRO A 689 -4.23 13.81 -25.63
N PHE A 690 -3.56 12.69 -25.33
CA PHE A 690 -2.31 12.28 -26.02
C PHE A 690 -2.54 11.30 -27.18
N ALA A 691 -3.80 11.01 -27.54
CA ALA A 691 -4.11 10.12 -28.65
C ALA A 691 -3.55 10.68 -29.97
N GLY A 692 -2.86 9.81 -30.72
CA GLY A 692 -2.18 10.16 -31.97
C GLY A 692 -0.72 10.60 -31.83
N LEU A 693 -0.21 10.81 -30.61
CA LEU A 693 1.21 11.04 -30.36
C LEU A 693 1.91 9.69 -30.16
N ALA A 694 3.07 9.48 -30.78
CA ALA A 694 3.84 8.25 -30.61
C ALA A 694 4.38 8.16 -29.17
N GLN A 695 3.94 7.16 -28.39
CA GLN A 695 4.26 7.02 -26.97
C GLN A 695 5.19 5.83 -26.70
N ASN A 696 6.17 6.03 -25.81
CA ASN A 696 6.93 4.91 -25.23
C ASN A 696 6.06 4.14 -24.22
N GLY A 697 6.13 2.80 -24.25
CA GLY A 697 5.33 1.94 -23.38
C GLY A 697 5.62 2.13 -21.88
N PRO A 698 4.68 1.74 -20.99
CA PRO A 698 4.74 2.06 -19.57
C PRO A 698 5.93 1.45 -18.81
N ASP A 699 6.44 0.32 -19.29
CA ASP A 699 7.59 -0.40 -18.72
C ASP A 699 8.91 -0.15 -19.47
N ALA A 700 8.92 0.79 -20.42
CA ALA A 700 10.14 1.16 -21.11
C ALA A 700 11.13 1.70 -20.08
N ARG A 701 12.16 0.89 -19.76
CA ARG A 701 13.42 1.41 -19.24
C ARG A 701 13.84 2.49 -20.24
N ALA A 702 14.29 3.63 -19.75
CA ALA A 702 14.94 4.64 -20.59
C ALA A 702 16.30 4.11 -21.08
N GLU A 703 16.31 2.94 -21.71
CA GLU A 703 17.31 2.60 -22.70
C GLU A 703 16.92 3.46 -23.90
N LEU A 704 17.34 4.73 -23.80
CA LEU A 704 17.43 5.71 -24.88
C LEU A 704 18.42 5.16 -25.91
N GLU A 705 18.10 4.02 -26.52
CA GLU A 705 18.94 3.42 -27.54
C GLU A 705 18.98 4.40 -28.71
N GLU A 706 20.19 4.86 -29.02
CA GLU A 706 20.44 5.85 -30.06
C GLU A 706 19.83 5.37 -31.39
N GLY A 707 18.98 6.20 -31.99
CA GLY A 707 18.45 5.98 -33.34
C GLY A 707 17.03 5.46 -33.49
N ALA A 708 16.25 5.38 -32.39
CA ALA A 708 14.81 5.09 -32.47
C ALA A 708 13.90 6.34 -32.55
N TRP A 709 14.44 7.54 -32.32
CA TRP A 709 13.70 8.80 -32.21
C TRP A 709 14.58 10.01 -32.55
N ARG A 710 13.98 11.10 -33.06
CA ARG A 710 14.67 12.36 -33.40
C ARG A 710 14.60 13.39 -32.27
N ARG A 711 13.44 13.54 -31.64
CA ARG A 711 13.24 14.38 -30.45
C ARG A 711 12.32 13.67 -29.47
N MET A 712 12.52 13.91 -28.19
CA MET A 712 11.72 13.34 -27.12
C MET A 712 11.03 14.46 -26.35
N TRP A 713 9.71 14.40 -26.34
CA TRP A 713 8.87 15.17 -25.45
C TRP A 713 8.76 14.41 -24.13
N TYR A 714 9.48 14.86 -23.12
CA TYR A 714 9.49 14.25 -21.79
C TYR A 714 8.62 15.06 -20.84
N VAL A 715 7.45 14.53 -20.48
CA VAL A 715 6.52 15.18 -19.55
C VAL A 715 6.79 14.63 -18.15
N TYR A 716 7.40 15.46 -17.31
CA TYR A 716 7.66 15.17 -15.92
C TYR A 716 6.55 15.75 -15.04
N CYS A 717 5.86 14.91 -14.29
CA CYS A 717 4.97 15.35 -13.23
C CYS A 717 5.82 15.68 -11.99
N ARG A 718 5.81 16.94 -11.54
CA ARG A 718 6.58 17.37 -10.37
C ARG A 718 6.06 16.79 -9.04
N ARG A 719 4.87 16.18 -9.02
CA ARG A 719 4.26 15.58 -7.82
C ARG A 719 4.69 14.13 -7.58
N ASP A 720 4.69 13.31 -8.63
CA ASP A 720 4.88 11.85 -8.54
C ASP A 720 5.90 11.29 -9.55
N GLY A 721 6.55 12.18 -10.32
CA GLY A 721 7.60 11.84 -11.25
C GLY A 721 8.78 11.20 -10.52
N LEU A 722 9.31 10.14 -11.10
CA LEU A 722 10.51 9.47 -10.63
C LEU A 722 11.73 10.36 -10.95
N GLU A 723 12.18 11.16 -9.98
CA GLU A 723 13.29 12.10 -10.14
C GLU A 723 14.58 11.42 -10.61
N LYS A 724 14.84 10.18 -10.15
CA LYS A 724 15.97 9.38 -10.65
C LYS A 724 15.88 9.18 -12.17
N LYS A 725 14.69 8.85 -12.70
CA LYS A 725 14.50 8.70 -14.16
C LYS A 725 14.67 10.02 -14.89
N LEU A 726 14.20 11.13 -14.31
CA LEU A 726 14.42 12.46 -14.88
C LEU A 726 15.91 12.77 -14.99
N ARG A 727 16.68 12.56 -13.91
CA ARG A 727 18.14 12.75 -13.89
C ARG A 727 18.85 11.85 -14.90
N ASP A 728 18.49 10.58 -14.95
CA ASP A 728 19.10 9.61 -15.88
C ASP A 728 18.84 10.01 -17.35
N VAL A 729 17.64 10.52 -17.66
CA VAL A 729 17.27 10.99 -19.00
C VAL A 729 18.02 12.28 -19.35
N LEU A 730 17.98 13.29 -18.48
CA LEU A 730 18.66 14.56 -18.71
C LEU A 730 20.19 14.41 -18.82
N ALA A 731 20.79 13.41 -18.15
CA ALA A 731 22.21 13.12 -18.27
C ALA A 731 22.63 12.52 -19.63
N ARG A 732 21.68 12.02 -20.43
CA ARG A 732 21.92 11.30 -21.69
C ARG A 732 21.37 12.02 -22.93
N THR A 733 20.80 13.20 -22.76
CA THR A 733 20.14 13.97 -23.83
C THR A 733 20.51 15.44 -23.76
N VAL A 734 20.42 16.14 -24.88
CA VAL A 734 20.54 17.59 -24.95
C VAL A 734 19.15 18.21 -24.75
N LEU A 735 19.05 19.20 -23.86
CA LEU A 735 17.82 19.93 -23.59
C LEU A 735 17.62 21.05 -24.60
N LEU A 736 16.55 20.99 -25.38
CA LEU A 736 16.17 22.03 -26.33
C LEU A 736 15.25 23.08 -25.71
N GLU A 737 14.23 22.64 -24.96
CA GLU A 737 13.24 23.52 -24.35
C GLU A 737 12.69 22.93 -23.06
N ARG A 738 12.34 23.81 -22.12
CA ARG A 738 11.64 23.45 -20.89
C ARG A 738 10.44 24.38 -20.71
N THR A 739 9.27 23.78 -20.54
CA THR A 739 8.01 24.50 -20.35
C THR A 739 7.30 23.96 -19.12
N GLU A 740 6.77 24.84 -18.28
CA GLU A 740 6.01 24.47 -17.09
C GLU A 740 4.52 24.74 -17.29
N ILE A 741 3.69 23.73 -17.03
CA ILE A 741 2.22 23.79 -17.17
C ILE A 741 1.62 23.14 -15.92
N GLY A 742 1.09 23.95 -15.01
CA GLY A 742 0.65 23.47 -13.68
C GLY A 742 1.79 22.74 -12.97
N HIS A 743 1.55 21.53 -12.47
CA HIS A 743 2.59 20.70 -11.85
C HIS A 743 3.34 19.81 -12.86
N TYR A 744 3.10 19.95 -14.17
CA TYR A 744 3.90 19.28 -15.20
C TYR A 744 5.06 20.17 -15.67
N THR A 745 6.18 19.54 -15.96
CA THR A 745 7.32 20.13 -16.66
C THR A 745 7.52 19.34 -17.94
N VAL A 746 7.34 19.98 -19.08
CA VAL A 746 7.55 19.41 -20.40
C VAL A 746 8.96 19.76 -20.84
N TYR A 747 9.79 18.75 -21.06
CA TYR A 747 11.11 18.90 -21.65
C TYR A 747 11.05 18.46 -23.11
N LEU A 748 11.59 19.28 -24.01
CA LEU A 748 11.91 18.86 -25.37
C LEU A 748 13.39 18.52 -25.41
N LEU A 749 13.70 17.27 -25.73
CA LEU A 749 15.03 16.68 -25.63
C LEU A 749 15.46 16.13 -27.00
N GLU A 750 16.76 16.10 -27.26
CA GLU A 750 17.36 15.47 -28.45
C GLU A 750 18.53 14.57 -28.06
N PRO A 751 18.86 13.54 -28.86
CA PRO A 751 20.05 12.73 -28.62
C PRO A 751 21.32 13.55 -28.92
N PRO A 752 22.46 13.31 -28.23
CA PRO A 752 23.67 14.13 -28.36
C PRO A 752 24.27 14.24 -29.77
N ARG A 753 23.93 13.33 -30.70
CA ARG A 753 24.39 13.30 -32.10
C ARG A 753 23.26 13.32 -33.14
N ALA A 754 22.11 13.90 -32.80
CA ALA A 754 20.88 13.84 -33.61
C ALA A 754 21.02 14.35 -35.06
N THR A 755 21.89 15.34 -35.29
CA THR A 755 22.07 16.01 -36.58
C THR A 755 23.04 15.31 -37.54
N GLU A 756 23.83 14.35 -37.05
CA GLU A 756 24.87 13.68 -37.84
C GLU A 756 24.53 12.23 -38.18
N ALA A 757 23.50 11.66 -37.54
CA ALA A 757 23.08 10.28 -37.71
C ALA A 757 21.99 10.12 -38.80
N GLU A 758 22.30 9.38 -39.85
CA GLU A 758 21.30 8.92 -40.83
C GLU A 758 20.74 7.54 -40.46
N PHE A 759 19.47 7.32 -40.78
CA PHE A 759 18.77 6.07 -40.47
C PHE A 759 18.46 5.24 -41.72
N LEU A 760 18.70 3.94 -41.65
CA LEU A 760 18.44 3.00 -42.75
C LEU A 760 16.99 3.05 -43.26
N THR A 761 16.03 3.31 -42.36
CA THR A 761 14.60 3.44 -42.70
C THR A 761 14.31 4.60 -43.64
N GLU A 762 15.15 5.63 -43.65
CA GLU A 762 14.99 6.80 -44.53
C GLU A 762 15.48 6.50 -45.96
N ARG A 763 16.32 5.46 -46.12
CA ARG A 763 16.88 5.05 -47.41
C ARG A 763 16.03 4.01 -48.15
N ILE A 764 14.90 3.57 -47.57
CA ILE A 764 14.02 2.55 -48.19
C ILE A 764 13.46 2.97 -49.56
N GLY A 765 13.25 4.27 -49.78
CA GLY A 765 12.76 4.81 -51.05
C GLY A 765 13.73 4.58 -52.22
N GLY A 766 15.03 4.49 -51.94
CA GLY A 766 16.07 4.18 -52.93
C GLY A 766 16.53 2.72 -52.94
N ALA A 767 16.03 1.89 -52.00
CA ALA A 767 16.43 0.49 -51.91
C ALA A 767 15.90 -0.33 -53.10
N ARG A 768 16.63 -1.41 -53.42
CA ARG A 768 16.22 -2.43 -54.39
C ARG A 768 16.15 -3.77 -53.66
N ALA A 769 15.20 -4.62 -54.00
CA ALA A 769 15.13 -5.96 -53.43
C ALA A 769 14.94 -7.00 -54.52
N ARG A 770 15.48 -8.20 -54.30
CA ARG A 770 15.26 -9.38 -55.13
C ARG A 770 15.11 -10.63 -54.27
N VAL A 771 14.38 -11.60 -54.78
CA VAL A 771 14.22 -12.93 -54.20
C VAL A 771 15.18 -13.88 -54.88
N VAL A 772 15.98 -14.57 -54.08
CA VAL A 772 16.92 -15.60 -54.53
C VAL A 772 16.37 -16.96 -54.06
N PRO A 773 15.72 -17.74 -54.94
CA PRO A 773 15.20 -19.05 -54.57
C PRO A 773 16.33 -20.09 -54.40
N ARG A 774 16.09 -21.17 -53.66
CA ARG A 774 17.05 -22.30 -53.55
C ARG A 774 17.28 -23.01 -54.89
N VAL A 775 16.26 -23.01 -55.76
CA VAL A 775 16.27 -23.61 -57.10
C VAL A 775 15.54 -22.65 -58.04
N GLY A 776 16.21 -22.19 -59.10
CA GLY A 776 15.66 -21.25 -60.09
C GLY A 776 16.44 -19.93 -60.17
N GLU A 777 16.03 -19.04 -61.08
CA GLU A 777 16.67 -17.73 -61.26
C GLU A 777 16.17 -16.68 -60.26
N PRO A 778 17.02 -15.73 -59.81
CA PRO A 778 16.60 -14.63 -58.95
C PRO A 778 15.56 -13.71 -59.61
N ARG A 779 14.60 -13.23 -58.82
CA ARG A 779 13.49 -12.36 -59.26
C ARG A 779 13.56 -11.00 -58.56
N ALA A 780 13.46 -9.90 -59.30
CA ALA A 780 13.34 -8.57 -58.69
C ALA A 780 11.99 -8.38 -57.98
N CYS A 781 11.99 -7.74 -56.81
CA CYS A 781 10.77 -7.31 -56.12
C CYS A 781 10.23 -6.02 -56.77
N GLU A 782 8.91 -5.89 -56.87
CA GLU A 782 8.27 -4.75 -57.53
C GLU A 782 7.75 -3.72 -56.52
N ARG A 783 7.74 -2.43 -56.90
CA ARG A 783 7.18 -1.38 -56.04
C ARG A 783 5.66 -1.34 -56.16
N ARG A 784 4.95 -1.40 -55.02
CA ARG A 784 3.49 -1.32 -55.00
C ARG A 784 3.03 0.08 -55.40
N GLY A 785 2.40 0.22 -56.57
CA GLY A 785 1.85 1.50 -57.05
C GLY A 785 2.88 2.63 -57.19
N GLY A 786 4.16 2.30 -57.42
CA GLY A 786 5.27 3.28 -57.45
C GLY A 786 5.75 3.76 -56.08
N GLY A 787 5.19 3.24 -54.98
CA GLY A 787 5.50 3.64 -53.61
C GLY A 787 6.73 2.95 -52.97
N PRO A 788 7.04 3.31 -51.71
CA PRO A 788 8.17 2.77 -50.95
C PRO A 788 8.17 1.24 -50.69
N PRO A 789 7.03 0.55 -50.51
CA PRO A 789 7.02 -0.90 -50.30
C PRO A 789 7.46 -1.72 -51.52
N LEU A 790 8.38 -2.66 -51.31
CA LEU A 790 8.85 -3.63 -52.30
C LEU A 790 8.17 -4.98 -52.08
N VAL A 791 7.32 -5.42 -53.02
CA VAL A 791 6.57 -6.66 -52.95
C VAL A 791 7.45 -7.81 -53.44
N CYS A 792 7.80 -8.71 -52.52
CA CYS A 792 8.74 -9.80 -52.75
C CYS A 792 8.07 -11.18 -52.81
N GLY A 793 6.80 -11.32 -52.45
CA GLY A 793 6.08 -12.59 -52.55
C GLY A 793 4.67 -12.47 -53.16
N PRO A 794 3.99 -13.60 -53.42
CA PRO A 794 2.63 -13.63 -53.94
C PRO A 794 1.57 -13.10 -52.96
N GLN A 795 1.87 -13.06 -51.67
CA GLN A 795 0.95 -12.59 -50.64
C GLN A 795 1.11 -11.08 -50.38
N PRO A 796 0.03 -10.34 -50.10
CA PRO A 796 0.06 -8.88 -49.97
C PRO A 796 0.84 -8.35 -48.75
N TYR A 797 1.25 -9.24 -47.85
CA TYR A 797 2.10 -8.95 -46.68
C TYR A 797 3.56 -9.39 -46.88
N GLN A 798 3.92 -10.05 -47.99
CA GLN A 798 5.30 -10.45 -48.27
C GLN A 798 6.06 -9.31 -48.95
N GLU A 799 6.32 -8.26 -48.19
CA GLU A 799 6.94 -7.03 -48.66
C GLU A 799 8.09 -6.55 -47.77
N VAL A 800 8.89 -5.64 -48.31
CA VAL A 800 9.91 -4.87 -47.60
C VAL A 800 9.48 -3.41 -47.54
N ARG A 801 9.31 -2.86 -46.34
CA ARG A 801 8.82 -1.49 -46.14
C ARG A 801 9.37 -0.85 -44.87
N ALA A 802 9.34 0.47 -44.78
CA ALA A 802 9.44 1.12 -43.47
C ALA A 802 8.15 0.86 -42.68
N SER A 803 8.27 0.44 -41.42
CA SER A 803 7.15 0.23 -40.49
C SER A 803 7.49 0.73 -39.09
N VAL A 804 6.47 0.87 -38.24
CA VAL A 804 6.62 1.09 -36.80
C VAL A 804 6.01 -0.11 -36.08
N GLU A 805 6.86 -0.92 -35.45
CA GLU A 805 6.47 -2.18 -34.83
C GLU A 805 6.87 -2.22 -33.36
N LYS A 806 6.14 -3.02 -32.57
CA LYS A 806 6.50 -3.26 -31.18
C LYS A 806 7.61 -4.32 -31.09
N ILE A 807 8.75 -4.00 -30.50
CA ILE A 807 9.92 -4.89 -30.32
C ILE A 807 10.42 -4.73 -28.88
N GLY A 808 10.47 -5.83 -28.13
CA GLY A 808 10.85 -5.81 -26.72
C GLY A 808 9.94 -4.94 -25.86
N GLY A 809 8.66 -4.82 -26.21
CA GLY A 809 7.74 -3.95 -25.50
C GLY A 809 7.68 -2.49 -25.98
N GLN A 810 8.54 -2.07 -26.92
CA GLN A 810 8.70 -0.68 -27.35
C GLN A 810 8.35 -0.48 -28.83
N LEU A 811 7.73 0.66 -29.20
CA LEU A 811 7.50 1.00 -30.61
C LEU A 811 8.83 1.42 -31.26
N ARG A 812 9.23 0.75 -32.32
CA ARG A 812 10.49 0.97 -33.05
C ARG A 812 10.20 1.21 -34.52
N ARG A 813 10.80 2.24 -35.11
CA ARG A 813 10.84 2.41 -36.57
C ARG A 813 11.87 1.43 -37.15
N CYS A 814 11.47 0.62 -38.11
CA CYS A 814 12.32 -0.41 -38.69
C CYS A 814 12.06 -0.57 -40.19
N VAL A 815 13.02 -1.16 -40.91
CA VAL A 815 12.76 -1.81 -42.18
C VAL A 815 12.18 -3.18 -41.86
N TRP A 816 10.90 -3.33 -42.14
CA TRP A 816 10.14 -4.54 -41.95
C TRP A 816 10.34 -5.46 -43.14
N ILE A 817 10.69 -6.71 -42.89
CA ILE A 817 10.98 -7.73 -43.90
C ILE A 817 10.25 -9.02 -43.51
N HIS A 818 9.45 -9.56 -44.43
CA HIS A 818 8.87 -10.90 -44.29
C HIS A 818 9.75 -11.95 -44.98
N PRO A 819 10.27 -12.96 -44.27
CA PRO A 819 11.00 -14.07 -44.89
C PRO A 819 10.08 -14.92 -45.77
N LEU A 820 10.57 -15.37 -46.92
CA LEU A 820 9.77 -16.15 -47.88
C LEU A 820 9.84 -17.67 -47.60
N PRO A 821 8.83 -18.45 -48.04
CA PRO A 821 8.82 -19.91 -47.92
C PRO A 821 9.94 -20.60 -48.73
N ASP A 822 10.08 -21.90 -48.51
CA ASP A 822 11.03 -22.79 -49.19
C ASP A 822 12.51 -22.40 -49.01
N GLY A 823 12.80 -21.60 -47.99
CA GLY A 823 14.14 -21.13 -47.66
C GLY A 823 14.73 -20.18 -48.71
N ALA A 824 13.88 -19.50 -49.50
CA ALA A 824 14.32 -18.44 -50.41
C ALA A 824 14.85 -17.23 -49.62
N GLU A 825 15.91 -16.60 -50.15
CA GLU A 825 16.48 -15.40 -49.55
C GLU A 825 15.86 -14.15 -50.13
N THR A 826 15.42 -13.24 -49.26
CA THR A 826 15.09 -11.87 -49.67
C THR A 826 16.35 -11.03 -49.52
N GLU A 827 16.94 -10.66 -50.65
CA GLU A 827 18.10 -9.76 -50.71
C GLU A 827 17.63 -8.32 -50.89
N VAL A 828 18.01 -7.44 -49.97
CA VAL A 828 17.70 -6.01 -49.99
C VAL A 828 19.00 -5.22 -50.07
N THR A 829 19.16 -4.44 -51.14
CA THR A 829 20.31 -3.57 -51.39
C THR A 829 19.93 -2.12 -51.12
N PHE A 830 20.71 -1.46 -50.27
CA PHE A 830 20.63 -0.03 -50.00
C PHE A 830 21.84 0.67 -50.64
N PRO A 831 21.65 1.36 -51.79
CA PRO A 831 22.75 1.94 -52.53
C PRO A 831 23.46 3.06 -51.76
N GLY A 832 24.79 3.05 -51.77
CA GLY A 832 25.63 4.15 -51.26
C GLY A 832 25.61 4.39 -49.75
N VAL A 833 24.94 3.54 -48.95
CA VAL A 833 24.82 3.71 -47.49
C VAL A 833 26.17 3.63 -46.78
N LEU A 834 27.07 2.77 -47.25
CA LEU A 834 28.39 2.55 -46.64
C LEU A 834 29.48 3.49 -47.18
N GLY A 835 29.22 4.22 -48.27
CA GLY A 835 30.19 5.13 -48.88
C GLY A 835 30.38 6.46 -48.17
N ALA A 836 29.52 6.79 -47.19
CA ALA A 836 29.49 8.09 -46.50
C ALA A 836 29.76 7.98 -44.98
N VAL A 837 30.28 6.85 -44.50
CA VAL A 837 30.32 6.52 -43.06
C VAL A 837 31.75 6.58 -42.51
N GLU A 838 31.90 6.95 -41.23
CA GLU A 838 33.04 6.53 -40.42
C GLU A 838 33.23 4.99 -40.48
N PRO A 839 34.38 4.40 -40.10
CA PRO A 839 34.62 2.96 -40.29
C PRO A 839 33.63 2.01 -39.58
N TRP A 840 32.66 2.50 -38.81
CA TRP A 840 31.71 1.73 -38.04
C TRP A 840 30.25 2.04 -38.40
N PHE A 841 29.47 0.99 -38.67
CA PHE A 841 28.04 1.03 -38.93
C PHE A 841 27.29 0.22 -37.86
N THR A 842 26.28 0.82 -37.22
CA THR A 842 25.46 0.12 -36.23
C THR A 842 24.23 -0.48 -36.89
N LEU A 843 24.14 -1.81 -36.92
CA LEU A 843 22.95 -2.55 -37.36
C LEU A 843 22.19 -3.10 -36.16
N ARG A 844 20.87 -2.98 -36.18
CA ARG A 844 19.98 -3.55 -35.16
C ARG A 844 18.98 -4.47 -35.81
N TYR A 845 18.71 -5.62 -35.21
CA TYR A 845 17.77 -6.59 -35.76
C TYR A 845 16.97 -7.27 -34.64
N GLY A 846 15.75 -7.68 -34.95
CA GLY A 846 14.88 -8.37 -33.99
C GLY A 846 13.53 -8.71 -34.61
N LEU A 847 12.82 -9.63 -33.97
CA LEU A 847 11.46 -9.99 -34.36
C LEU A 847 10.47 -9.02 -33.72
N THR A 848 9.34 -8.77 -34.38
CA THR A 848 8.23 -8.07 -33.73
C THR A 848 7.73 -8.86 -32.52
N ASP A 849 7.18 -8.19 -31.51
CA ASP A 849 6.65 -8.86 -30.30
C ASP A 849 5.63 -9.95 -30.66
N GLY A 850 4.80 -9.71 -31.68
CA GLY A 850 3.87 -10.71 -32.21
C GLY A 850 4.59 -11.93 -32.80
N ALA A 851 5.69 -11.72 -33.52
CA ALA A 851 6.50 -12.78 -34.11
C ALA A 851 7.33 -13.55 -33.06
N ALA A 852 7.81 -12.86 -32.01
CA ALA A 852 8.56 -13.45 -30.91
C ALA A 852 7.67 -14.25 -29.95
N ALA A 853 6.39 -13.89 -29.81
CA ALA A 853 5.43 -14.58 -28.96
C ALA A 853 4.97 -15.94 -29.52
N VAL A 854 5.18 -16.20 -30.81
CA VAL A 854 4.81 -17.46 -31.47
C VAL A 854 6.04 -18.33 -31.65
N LYS A 855 5.90 -19.64 -31.38
CA LYS A 855 6.97 -20.63 -31.57
C LYS A 855 7.24 -20.81 -33.08
N GLY A 856 8.49 -20.68 -33.51
CA GLY A 856 8.92 -20.82 -34.91
C GLY A 856 10.43 -20.79 -35.05
N GLY A 857 10.95 -21.19 -36.22
CA GLY A 857 12.39 -21.26 -36.52
C GLY A 857 13.10 -19.89 -36.51
N PRO A 858 14.45 -19.86 -36.40
CA PRO A 858 15.21 -18.62 -36.46
C PRO A 858 15.14 -17.98 -37.85
N VAL A 859 15.15 -16.66 -37.90
CA VAL A 859 15.35 -15.90 -39.14
C VAL A 859 16.83 -15.58 -39.27
N ARG A 860 17.47 -16.04 -40.34
CA ARG A 860 18.88 -15.76 -40.65
C ARG A 860 18.99 -14.41 -41.35
N VAL A 861 19.95 -13.60 -40.91
CA VAL A 861 20.26 -12.28 -41.46
C VAL A 861 21.75 -12.24 -41.80
N HIS A 862 22.06 -12.13 -43.07
CA HIS A 862 23.42 -11.91 -43.56
C HIS A 862 23.57 -10.46 -44.00
N VAL A 863 24.70 -9.85 -43.63
CA VAL A 863 25.01 -8.44 -43.86
C VAL A 863 26.31 -8.37 -44.64
N SER A 864 26.32 -7.66 -45.76
CA SER A 864 27.52 -7.47 -46.59
C SER A 864 27.63 -6.05 -47.15
N ALA A 865 28.85 -5.63 -47.45
CA ALA A 865 29.18 -4.45 -48.24
C ALA A 865 29.38 -4.89 -49.69
N GLY A 866 28.36 -4.75 -50.53
CA GLY A 866 28.28 -5.43 -51.82
C GLY A 866 28.46 -6.95 -51.63
N ASP A 867 29.53 -7.49 -52.21
CA ASP A 867 29.89 -8.92 -52.10
C ASP A 867 30.81 -9.24 -50.91
N VAL A 868 31.23 -8.25 -50.12
CA VAL A 868 32.12 -8.43 -48.96
C VAL A 868 31.30 -8.72 -47.70
N PRO A 869 31.36 -9.92 -47.09
CA PRO A 869 30.58 -10.26 -45.91
C PRO A 869 31.05 -9.48 -44.67
N LEU A 870 30.11 -8.91 -43.92
CA LEU A 870 30.36 -8.18 -42.67
C LEU A 870 29.91 -8.97 -41.43
N ALA A 871 28.71 -9.55 -41.46
CA ALA A 871 28.18 -10.36 -40.35
C ALA A 871 27.09 -11.34 -40.80
N SER A 872 26.88 -12.38 -39.99
CA SER A 872 25.76 -13.31 -40.13
C SER A 872 25.21 -13.65 -38.75
N VAL A 873 23.89 -13.50 -38.58
CA VAL A 873 23.21 -13.64 -37.29
C VAL A 873 21.85 -14.33 -37.41
N GLU A 874 21.35 -14.83 -36.28
CA GLU A 874 20.04 -15.48 -36.17
C GLU A 874 19.10 -14.71 -35.24
N ALA A 875 17.97 -14.24 -35.76
CA ALA A 875 16.87 -13.74 -34.96
C ALA A 875 16.00 -14.91 -34.46
N ARG A 876 16.19 -15.26 -33.18
CA ARG A 876 15.40 -16.28 -32.46
C ARG A 876 14.15 -15.66 -31.82
N SER A 877 13.25 -16.50 -31.30
CA SER A 877 12.01 -16.09 -30.62
C SER A 877 12.27 -15.47 -29.24
N GLU A 878 13.06 -14.40 -29.22
CA GLU A 878 13.39 -13.63 -28.03
C GLU A 878 12.83 -12.21 -28.20
N PRO A 879 12.18 -11.64 -27.18
CA PRO A 879 11.76 -10.25 -27.22
C PRO A 879 12.99 -9.33 -27.13
N GLY A 880 12.97 -8.23 -27.88
CA GLY A 880 13.99 -7.18 -27.83
C GLY A 880 14.81 -7.01 -29.10
N TRP A 881 15.53 -5.90 -29.17
CA TRP A 881 16.45 -5.60 -30.27
C TRP A 881 17.85 -6.15 -29.95
N LYS A 882 18.53 -6.68 -30.95
CA LYS A 882 19.95 -7.04 -30.87
C LYS A 882 20.73 -6.02 -31.70
N THR A 883 21.85 -5.54 -31.15
CA THR A 883 22.70 -4.54 -31.81
C THR A 883 24.01 -5.18 -32.24
N LEU A 884 24.47 -4.82 -33.43
CA LEU A 884 25.75 -5.20 -34.03
C LEU A 884 26.48 -3.91 -34.43
N GLU A 885 27.71 -3.77 -33.98
CA GLU A 885 28.64 -2.78 -34.53
C GLU A 885 29.49 -3.47 -35.59
N LEU A 886 29.44 -2.97 -36.81
CA LEU A 886 30.08 -3.55 -37.97
C LEU A 886 31.17 -2.61 -38.49
N GLU A 887 32.39 -3.10 -38.56
CA GLU A 887 33.49 -2.38 -39.22
C GLU A 887 33.35 -2.53 -40.74
N VAL A 888 33.39 -1.42 -41.48
CA VAL A 888 33.39 -1.42 -42.94
C VAL A 888 34.85 -1.42 -43.42
N PRO A 889 35.34 -2.50 -44.05
CA PRO A 889 36.73 -2.56 -44.50
C PRO A 889 37.06 -1.43 -45.48
N ALA A 890 38.28 -0.88 -45.37
CA ALA A 890 38.74 0.15 -46.30
C ALA A 890 38.71 -0.36 -47.76
N GLY A 891 38.03 0.38 -48.64
CA GLY A 891 37.87 0.01 -50.06
C GLY A 891 36.72 -0.96 -50.35
N ALA A 892 35.89 -1.31 -49.35
CA ALA A 892 34.68 -2.11 -49.58
C ALA A 892 33.65 -1.34 -50.43
N PRO A 893 32.78 -2.05 -51.18
CA PRO A 893 31.68 -1.43 -51.93
C PRO A 893 30.76 -0.58 -51.04
N ALA A 894 30.27 0.54 -51.58
CA ALA A 894 29.44 1.50 -50.85
C ALA A 894 27.99 1.01 -50.58
N ASP A 895 27.57 -0.09 -51.17
CA ASP A 895 26.20 -0.61 -51.07
C ASP A 895 26.06 -1.55 -49.87
N LEU A 896 25.08 -1.32 -48.99
CA LEU A 896 24.72 -2.25 -47.93
C LEU A 896 23.74 -3.30 -48.46
N VAL A 897 24.07 -4.57 -48.31
CA VAL A 897 23.22 -5.69 -48.73
C VAL A 897 22.80 -6.52 -47.52
N LEU A 898 21.49 -6.74 -47.38
CA LEU A 898 20.88 -7.59 -46.34
C LEU A 898 20.23 -8.80 -47.01
N ARG A 899 20.65 -10.02 -46.66
CA ARG A 899 19.96 -11.26 -47.07
C ARG A 899 19.23 -11.87 -45.90
N VAL A 900 17.92 -12.05 -46.06
CA VAL A 900 17.03 -12.55 -45.00
C VAL A 900 16.37 -13.85 -45.45
N SER A 901 16.48 -14.90 -44.64
CA SER A 901 15.87 -16.21 -44.92
C SER A 901 15.38 -16.91 -43.66
N ALA A 902 14.40 -17.80 -43.81
CA ALA A 902 13.90 -18.65 -42.73
C ALA A 902 13.42 -19.98 -43.32
N GLU A 903 13.64 -21.08 -42.59
CA GLU A 903 13.13 -22.40 -43.01
C GLU A 903 11.62 -22.53 -42.79
N GLU A 904 11.11 -21.91 -41.71
CA GLU A 904 9.70 -21.85 -41.38
C GLU A 904 9.27 -20.39 -41.18
N PRO A 905 8.94 -19.66 -42.28
CA PRO A 905 8.75 -18.22 -42.22
C PRO A 905 7.49 -17.77 -41.46
N GLY A 906 6.42 -18.58 -41.41
CA GLY A 906 5.19 -18.35 -40.63
C GLY A 906 4.82 -16.87 -40.41
N ALA A 907 4.68 -16.48 -39.14
CA ALA A 907 4.51 -15.09 -38.70
C ALA A 907 5.83 -14.42 -38.28
N ARG A 908 6.98 -14.84 -38.83
CA ARG A 908 8.34 -14.44 -38.42
C ARG A 908 8.73 -13.08 -39.01
N HIS A 909 7.97 -12.07 -38.65
CA HIS A 909 8.17 -10.70 -39.09
C HIS A 909 9.47 -10.12 -38.50
N LEU A 910 10.46 -9.84 -39.36
CA LEU A 910 11.75 -9.28 -38.97
C LEU A 910 11.73 -7.76 -39.11
N CYS A 911 12.31 -7.08 -38.12
CA CYS A 911 12.61 -5.67 -38.16
C CYS A 911 14.13 -5.44 -38.14
N VAL A 912 14.62 -4.66 -39.09
CA VAL A 912 16.01 -4.22 -39.16
C VAL A 912 16.09 -2.70 -39.04
N GLY A 913 16.92 -2.18 -38.14
CA GLY A 913 17.28 -0.77 -38.05
C GLY A 913 18.77 -0.60 -38.32
N GLY A 914 19.18 0.56 -38.83
CA GLY A 914 20.58 0.91 -38.98
C GLY A 914 20.78 2.39 -38.73
N SER A 915 21.86 2.75 -38.05
CA SER A 915 22.25 4.15 -37.80
C SER A 915 23.73 4.34 -38.09
N PHE A 916 24.06 5.46 -38.72
CA PHE A 916 25.42 5.79 -39.10
C PHE A 916 25.70 7.28 -39.09
N VAL A 917 26.93 7.65 -38.72
CA VAL A 917 27.39 9.05 -38.66
C VAL A 917 28.11 9.38 -39.97
N ARG A 918 27.76 10.50 -40.61
CA ARG A 918 28.49 10.96 -41.81
C ARG A 918 29.92 11.37 -41.44
N ALA A 919 30.90 10.96 -42.24
CA ALA A 919 32.26 11.46 -42.10
C ALA A 919 32.28 13.00 -42.29
N ALA A 920 32.93 13.74 -41.38
CA ALA A 920 33.02 15.19 -41.46
C ALA A 920 33.86 15.62 -42.67
N GLY A 921 33.19 16.05 -43.76
CA GLY A 921 33.82 16.59 -44.96
C GLY A 921 33.36 15.97 -46.27
N ASN A 922 32.06 16.05 -46.57
CA ASN A 922 31.50 16.01 -47.94
C ASN A 922 30.11 16.65 -48.00
#